data_AF-A0A833N5L8-F1
#
_entry.id   AF-A0A833N5L8-F1
#
_cell.length_a   1.000
_cell.length_b   1.000
_cell.length_c   1.000
_cell.angle_alpha   90.00
_cell.angle_beta   90.00
_cell.angle_gamma   90.00
#
_symmetry.space_group_name_H-M   'P 1'
#
loop_
_entity.id
_entity.type
_entity.pdbx_description
1 polymer ?
#
loop_
_entity_poly.entity_id
_entity_poly.type
_entity_poly.pdbx_seq_one_letter_code
_entity_poly.pdbx_strand_id
1 'polypeptide(L)'
;MLTKYPAFYVMGANTDIGKTLFSGGLCQAATNEDVKTLYLKPIQTGFPKDSDSSFVKKYNPSENVSAKTIFSLSEAVSPHRALKGNSSLENFEEQLLNIIRDEIKQNESDFILIEGAGGAASPSLYGNLQCDFYRSLRLPVIFIADAKLGGISTSISTLELLEARGFIITSILLFAGEHENAPFLRKYFKDKYPVFEFKNLNVKNAANNSEGNTKELEQWYQDNLIQFSDAFRFLSNYHLSRIQIVDEYIEVAKKHIWWPFTQHKLIDSPKYIESAYKDDISFVNLQNEEHNNFLSQNHYDASASWWTQGIGHGLPKITQAAAVAAGRYGHVMFPGNVHEPVAKLTYKLINTVGKAWADRVFYSDNGSTAVEIALKIAFRKSIGLPQNNEKQEVFVLGLKDSYHGDTHGSMNATNPNIFKTNEHWYTPKGFWLEYPVIALKNKKYLVTLPLDISENSIWHMSFQSLGSFFDDERLDSELAKIYFEYIQKNFELIAHQKLRVGALLIEPIIQGAGGMKFIDPLFQKILVSECQKRKIPIIIDEVFTGFWRLGKMTAAQMLNIKPDVACYAKLLSGGLLPMSVTLAREEYFECFLGDSLDKALLHGHSYTATPIGCSVALESFDEIQASINYCVERDSICNLWNYSIIEKISCLSNIAGVYALGSIFALELKDTESGYASIRAKEFVTQLQNASIAVRPLGNVIYILAGFNSSKKKLDSILMIILEILSKEIEFE
;
A
#
# COMPACT_ATOMS: atom_id res chain seq x y z
N MET A 1 -1.84 -7.92 15.55
CA MET A 1 -2.16 -9.22 14.96
C MET A 1 -3.09 -9.88 15.93
N LEU A 2 -4.07 -10.60 15.43
CA LEU A 2 -4.92 -11.45 16.25
C LEU A 2 -4.16 -12.72 16.61
N THR A 3 -4.21 -13.06 17.90
CA THR A 3 -3.60 -14.26 18.49
C THR A 3 -4.69 -15.17 19.03
N LYS A 4 -4.37 -16.44 19.29
CA LYS A 4 -5.26 -17.42 19.92
C LYS A 4 -5.57 -17.07 21.37
N TYR A 5 -4.56 -16.56 22.07
CA TYR A 5 -4.65 -16.10 23.45
C TYR A 5 -4.42 -14.60 23.54
N PRO A 6 -5.00 -13.90 24.55
CA PRO A 6 -4.83 -12.47 24.72
C PRO A 6 -3.35 -12.06 24.80
N ALA A 7 -2.94 -11.18 23.89
CA ALA A 7 -1.60 -10.61 23.84
C ALA A 7 -1.66 -9.09 23.71
N PHE A 8 -1.03 -8.38 24.63
CA PHE A 8 -1.11 -6.92 24.74
C PHE A 8 0.26 -6.27 24.86
N TYR A 9 0.36 -5.07 24.27
CA TYR A 9 1.42 -4.13 24.60
C TYR A 9 1.08 -3.33 25.84
N VAL A 10 2.03 -3.21 26.77
CA VAL A 10 1.96 -2.24 27.86
C VAL A 10 2.81 -1.04 27.47
N MET A 11 2.14 0.05 27.06
CA MET A 11 2.78 1.32 26.69
C MET A 11 2.38 2.42 27.64
N GLY A 12 3.30 3.33 27.93
CA GLY A 12 3.06 4.43 28.86
C GLY A 12 3.09 5.81 28.20
N ALA A 13 2.39 6.77 28.81
CA ALA A 13 2.55 8.19 28.55
C ALA A 13 4.00 8.66 28.75
N ASN A 14 4.70 8.11 29.75
CA ASN A 14 6.04 8.53 30.15
C ASN A 14 6.82 7.41 30.86
N THR A 15 8.05 7.70 31.30
CA THR A 15 8.75 6.90 32.31
C THR A 15 8.20 7.16 33.71
N ASP A 16 8.45 6.25 34.65
CA ASP A 16 8.14 6.39 36.08
C ASP A 16 6.66 6.69 36.38
N ILE A 17 5.78 6.05 35.60
CA ILE A 17 4.32 6.04 35.79
C ILE A 17 3.80 4.65 36.18
N GLY A 18 4.70 3.73 36.54
CA GLY A 18 4.33 2.42 37.09
C GLY A 18 4.00 1.32 36.09
N LYS A 19 4.49 1.37 34.84
CA LYS A 19 4.26 0.31 33.83
C LYS A 19 4.48 -1.10 34.41
N THR A 20 5.64 -1.34 35.00
CA THR A 20 6.02 -2.63 35.58
C THR A 20 5.18 -3.02 36.79
N LEU A 21 4.68 -2.04 37.56
CA LEU A 21 3.73 -2.28 38.65
C LEU A 21 2.39 -2.77 38.10
N PHE A 22 1.86 -2.14 37.07
CA PHE A 22 0.62 -2.56 36.43
C PHE A 22 0.76 -3.92 35.73
N SER A 23 1.87 -4.16 35.03
CA SER A 23 2.19 -5.47 34.43
C SER A 23 2.23 -6.56 35.50
N GLY A 24 2.92 -6.32 36.62
CA GLY A 24 3.01 -7.26 37.73
C GLY A 24 1.65 -7.57 38.38
N GLY A 25 0.79 -6.56 38.56
CA GLY A 25 -0.55 -6.74 39.12
C GLY A 25 -1.49 -7.48 38.18
N LEU A 26 -1.38 -7.27 36.87
CA LEU A 26 -2.13 -8.05 35.87
C LEU A 26 -1.66 -9.52 35.84
N CYS A 27 -0.34 -9.79 35.95
CA CYS A 27 0.17 -11.16 36.10
C CYS A 27 -0.38 -11.83 37.36
N GLN A 28 -0.51 -11.10 38.48
CA GLN A 28 -1.07 -11.62 39.71
C GLN A 28 -2.56 -11.93 39.59
N ALA A 29 -3.33 -11.03 38.98
CA ALA A 29 -4.75 -11.24 38.71
C ALA A 29 -4.99 -12.45 37.81
N ALA A 30 -4.19 -12.61 36.76
CA ALA A 30 -4.23 -13.81 35.90
C ALA A 30 -3.90 -15.08 36.68
N THR A 31 -2.84 -15.06 37.51
CA THR A 31 -2.45 -16.20 38.35
C THR A 31 -3.56 -16.61 39.33
N ASN A 32 -4.27 -15.65 39.91
CA ASN A 32 -5.39 -15.93 40.82
C ASN A 32 -6.59 -16.57 40.14
N GLU A 33 -6.67 -16.49 38.81
CA GLU A 33 -7.65 -17.20 37.98
C GLU A 33 -7.06 -18.44 37.29
N ASP A 34 -5.89 -18.91 37.76
CA ASP A 34 -5.15 -20.06 37.23
C ASP A 34 -4.74 -19.95 35.75
N VAL A 35 -4.49 -18.71 35.30
CA VAL A 35 -4.10 -18.40 33.92
C VAL A 35 -2.59 -18.28 33.80
N LYS A 36 -1.99 -19.06 32.89
CA LYS A 36 -0.54 -18.98 32.60
C LYS A 36 -0.23 -17.68 31.87
N THR A 37 0.75 -16.94 32.36
CA THR A 37 1.12 -15.63 31.85
C THR A 37 2.58 -15.58 31.38
N LEU A 38 2.79 -15.03 30.18
CA LEU A 38 4.10 -14.63 29.67
C LEU A 38 4.27 -13.12 29.78
N TYR A 39 5.25 -12.68 30.56
CA TYR A 39 5.73 -11.31 30.58
C TYR A 39 7.03 -11.20 29.76
N LEU A 40 7.01 -10.38 28.72
CA LEU A 40 8.17 -10.06 27.90
C LEU A 40 8.59 -8.62 28.11
N LYS A 41 9.89 -8.42 28.40
CA LYS A 41 10.56 -7.13 28.33
C LYS A 41 11.53 -7.15 27.15
N PRO A 42 11.14 -6.66 25.95
CA PRO A 42 11.99 -6.77 24.79
C PRO A 42 13.30 -5.98 24.92
N ILE A 43 13.24 -4.79 25.52
CA ILE A 43 14.40 -3.91 25.72
C ILE A 43 14.44 -3.48 27.19
N GLN A 44 15.54 -3.78 27.87
CA GLN A 44 15.85 -3.36 29.23
C GLN A 44 17.13 -2.50 29.25
N THR A 45 17.13 -1.42 30.02
CA THR A 45 18.30 -0.56 30.27
C THR A 45 18.60 -0.57 31.77
N GLY A 46 19.84 -0.29 32.19
CA GLY A 46 20.23 -0.33 33.61
C GLY A 46 20.50 -1.74 34.17
N PHE A 47 20.60 -2.76 33.32
CA PHE A 47 20.74 -4.16 33.75
C PHE A 47 22.15 -4.46 34.30
N PRO A 48 22.33 -5.32 35.33
CA PRO A 48 21.31 -6.08 36.07
C PRO A 48 20.69 -5.35 37.26
N LYS A 49 21.10 -4.10 37.54
CA LYS A 49 20.59 -3.33 38.68
C LYS A 49 19.08 -3.10 38.55
N ASP A 50 18.66 -2.71 37.36
CA ASP A 50 17.26 -2.59 36.97
C ASP A 50 16.88 -3.79 36.11
N SER A 51 15.85 -4.52 36.53
CA SER A 51 15.35 -5.70 35.81
C SER A 51 13.84 -5.86 36.05
N ASP A 52 13.06 -5.42 35.06
CA ASP A 52 11.60 -5.47 35.16
C ASP A 52 11.09 -6.93 35.16
N SER A 53 11.75 -7.83 34.43
CA SER A 53 11.42 -9.26 34.48
C SER A 53 11.70 -9.88 35.85
N SER A 54 12.82 -9.50 36.50
CA SER A 54 13.12 -9.97 37.86
C SER A 54 12.14 -9.39 38.88
N PHE A 55 11.73 -8.13 38.70
CA PHE A 55 10.70 -7.51 39.52
C PHE A 55 9.37 -8.27 39.41
N VAL A 56 8.87 -8.49 38.18
CA VAL A 56 7.60 -9.21 37.95
C VAL A 56 7.66 -10.60 38.55
N LYS A 57 8.76 -11.34 38.35
CA LYS A 57 8.92 -12.70 38.89
C LYS A 57 9.03 -12.72 40.42
N LYS A 58 9.67 -11.71 41.03
CA LYS A 58 9.77 -11.60 42.51
C LYS A 58 8.39 -11.49 43.16
N TYR A 59 7.51 -10.64 42.62
CA TYR A 59 6.17 -10.41 43.17
C TYR A 59 5.11 -11.38 42.64
N ASN A 60 5.47 -12.23 41.67
CA ASN A 60 4.65 -13.32 41.15
C ASN A 60 5.48 -14.63 41.12
N PRO A 61 5.77 -15.24 42.28
CA PRO A 61 6.64 -16.41 42.37
C PRO A 61 6.03 -17.68 41.75
N SER A 62 4.72 -17.67 41.46
CA SER A 62 4.00 -18.79 40.83
C SER A 62 4.71 -19.29 39.55
N GLU A 63 4.67 -20.60 39.34
CA GLU A 63 5.14 -21.24 38.11
C GLU A 63 4.30 -20.83 36.89
N ASN A 64 3.06 -20.37 37.11
CA ASN A 64 2.18 -19.85 36.06
C ASN A 64 2.69 -18.54 35.44
N VAL A 65 3.69 -17.86 36.02
CA VAL A 65 4.25 -16.62 35.45
C VAL A 65 5.66 -16.85 34.91
N SER A 66 5.82 -16.74 33.60
CA SER A 66 7.12 -16.70 32.93
C SER A 66 7.49 -15.25 32.63
N ALA A 67 8.65 -14.78 33.11
CA ALA A 67 9.11 -13.41 32.88
C ALA A 67 10.48 -13.43 32.20
N LYS A 68 10.59 -12.81 31.02
CA LYS A 68 11.81 -12.82 30.20
C LYS A 68 12.22 -11.42 29.77
N THR A 69 13.51 -11.13 29.86
CA THR A 69 14.13 -9.99 29.18
C THR A 69 14.81 -10.50 27.91
N ILE A 70 14.52 -9.90 26.76
CA ILE A 70 15.06 -10.37 25.47
C ILE A 70 16.41 -9.72 25.19
N PHE A 71 16.49 -8.39 25.31
CA PHE A 71 17.71 -7.63 25.10
C PHE A 71 17.92 -6.65 26.24
N SER A 72 19.12 -6.64 26.82
CA SER A 72 19.48 -5.80 27.95
C SER A 72 20.73 -4.97 27.69
N LEU A 73 20.74 -3.77 28.24
CA LEU A 73 21.84 -2.81 28.20
C LEU A 73 22.18 -2.38 29.63
N SER A 74 23.46 -2.18 29.91
CA SER A 74 23.93 -1.93 31.27
C SER A 74 23.72 -0.50 31.75
N GLU A 75 23.77 0.48 30.84
CA GLU A 75 23.57 1.89 31.21
C GLU A 75 22.09 2.18 31.50
N ALA A 76 21.82 2.86 32.62
CA ALA A 76 20.49 3.31 33.03
C ALA A 76 20.09 4.61 32.31
N VAL A 77 20.03 4.56 30.98
CA VAL A 77 19.61 5.67 30.11
C VAL A 77 18.69 5.14 29.01
N SER A 78 18.03 6.01 28.25
CA SER A 78 17.16 5.61 27.13
C SER A 78 17.89 4.67 26.14
N PRO A 79 17.20 3.70 25.50
CA PRO A 79 17.84 2.67 24.69
C PRO A 79 18.84 3.16 23.64
N HIS A 80 18.49 4.18 22.85
CA HIS A 80 19.40 4.77 21.84
C HIS A 80 20.70 5.35 22.41
N ARG A 81 20.71 5.77 23.68
CA ARG A 81 21.92 6.27 24.35
C ARG A 81 22.75 5.12 24.89
N ALA A 82 22.10 4.13 25.50
CA ALA A 82 22.74 2.97 26.09
C ALA A 82 23.43 2.08 25.04
N LEU A 83 23.01 2.16 23.76
CA LEU A 83 23.63 1.44 22.65
C LEU A 83 24.90 2.12 22.06
N LYS A 84 25.21 3.38 22.43
CA LYS A 84 26.32 4.14 21.80
C LYS A 84 27.64 3.38 21.84
N GLY A 85 28.19 3.07 20.66
CA GLY A 85 29.49 2.40 20.49
C GLY A 85 29.48 1.13 19.64
N ASN A 86 28.30 0.55 19.36
CA ASN A 86 28.16 -0.64 18.50
C ASN A 86 27.39 -0.28 17.21
N SER A 87 28.11 0.10 16.17
CA SER A 87 27.55 0.53 14.87
C SER A 87 27.29 -0.61 13.88
N SER A 88 27.39 -1.89 14.29
CA SER A 88 27.57 -3.00 13.35
C SER A 88 26.38 -3.95 13.19
N LEU A 89 25.14 -3.55 13.46
CA LEU A 89 23.98 -4.44 13.32
C LEU A 89 22.84 -3.79 12.54
N GLU A 90 23.01 -3.70 11.22
CA GLU A 90 21.88 -3.47 10.32
C GLU A 90 20.77 -4.51 10.59
N ASN A 91 19.52 -4.05 10.66
CA ASN A 91 18.32 -4.88 10.87
C ASN A 91 18.17 -5.56 12.25
N PHE A 92 18.92 -5.16 13.27
CA PHE A 92 18.75 -5.75 14.61
C PHE A 92 17.34 -5.58 15.19
N GLU A 93 16.69 -4.44 14.96
CA GLU A 93 15.30 -4.23 15.38
C GLU A 93 14.35 -5.23 14.68
N GLU A 94 14.55 -5.54 13.41
CA GLU A 94 13.77 -6.56 12.71
C GLU A 94 14.00 -7.96 13.30
N GLN A 95 15.24 -8.30 13.64
CA GLN A 95 15.56 -9.54 14.34
C GLN A 95 14.89 -9.61 15.72
N LEU A 96 14.90 -8.52 16.49
CA LEU A 96 14.24 -8.44 17.78
C LEU A 96 12.71 -8.63 17.65
N LEU A 97 12.09 -8.06 16.62
CA LEU A 97 10.67 -8.29 16.33
C LEU A 97 10.38 -9.75 15.99
N ASN A 98 11.28 -10.42 15.26
CA ASN A 98 11.14 -11.85 14.96
C ASN A 98 11.27 -12.70 16.23
N ILE A 99 12.23 -12.40 17.11
CA ILE A 99 12.35 -13.08 18.41
C ILE A 99 11.07 -12.90 19.24
N ILE A 100 10.48 -11.71 19.25
CA ILE A 100 9.19 -11.48 19.95
C ILE A 100 8.08 -12.34 19.32
N ARG A 101 8.00 -12.42 17.98
CA ARG A 101 7.01 -13.29 17.30
C ARG A 101 7.21 -14.74 17.66
N ASP A 102 8.46 -15.22 17.69
CA ASP A 102 8.79 -16.60 18.01
C ASP A 102 8.44 -16.93 19.46
N GLU A 103 8.72 -16.03 20.40
CA GLU A 103 8.31 -16.16 21.80
C GLU A 103 6.79 -16.20 21.96
N ILE A 104 6.03 -15.38 21.21
CA ILE A 104 4.56 -15.46 21.22
C ILE A 104 4.09 -16.78 20.60
N LYS A 105 4.69 -17.20 19.48
CA LYS A 105 4.28 -18.36 18.71
C LYS A 105 4.51 -19.68 19.44
N GLN A 106 5.65 -19.82 20.12
CA GLN A 106 6.11 -21.08 20.72
C GLN A 106 5.65 -21.28 22.17
N ASN A 107 5.10 -20.26 22.81
CA ASN A 107 4.78 -20.30 24.23
C ASN A 107 3.38 -20.90 24.52
N GLU A 108 3.22 -21.53 25.68
CA GLU A 108 1.96 -22.17 26.12
C GLU A 108 1.12 -21.29 27.06
N SER A 109 1.41 -19.99 27.17
CA SER A 109 0.68 -19.07 28.06
C SER A 109 -0.62 -18.63 27.43
N ASP A 110 -1.62 -18.51 28.30
CA ASP A 110 -2.98 -18.09 27.98
C ASP A 110 -3.15 -16.56 28.09
N PHE A 111 -2.13 -15.84 28.57
CA PHE A 111 -2.11 -14.37 28.64
C PHE A 111 -0.69 -13.83 28.41
N ILE A 112 -0.52 -12.86 27.52
CA ILE A 112 0.79 -12.34 27.14
C ILE A 112 0.85 -10.82 27.31
N LEU A 113 1.85 -10.35 28.06
CA LEU A 113 2.16 -8.93 28.23
C LEU A 113 3.53 -8.63 27.64
N ILE A 114 3.59 -7.61 26.79
CA ILE A 114 4.84 -7.12 26.21
C ILE A 114 5.03 -5.68 26.64
N GLU A 115 5.98 -5.45 27.55
CA GLU A 115 6.19 -4.14 28.14
C GLU A 115 7.22 -3.33 27.35
N GLY A 116 6.82 -2.13 26.89
CA GLY A 116 7.74 -1.18 26.26
C GLY A 116 8.73 -0.55 27.25
N ALA A 117 9.78 0.09 26.73
CA ALA A 117 10.70 0.89 27.53
C ALA A 117 10.27 2.37 27.52
N GLY A 118 10.43 3.13 28.61
CA GLY A 118 10.07 4.57 28.60
C GLY A 118 8.60 4.86 28.20
N GLY A 119 8.36 5.96 27.49
CA GLY A 119 7.04 6.31 26.92
C GLY A 119 6.86 5.80 25.49
N ALA A 120 5.63 5.81 24.96
CA ALA A 120 5.32 5.28 23.62
C ALA A 120 6.13 5.92 22.48
N ALA A 121 6.44 7.22 22.61
CA ALA A 121 7.27 7.98 21.66
C ALA A 121 8.76 8.03 22.05
N SER A 122 9.19 7.27 23.07
CA SER A 122 10.61 7.21 23.42
C SER A 122 11.40 6.54 22.30
N PRO A 123 12.63 7.01 22.01
CA PRO A 123 13.46 6.36 21.01
C PRO A 123 13.77 4.90 21.43
N SER A 124 13.67 4.00 20.46
CA SER A 124 14.13 2.61 20.54
C SER A 124 15.66 2.55 20.45
N LEU A 125 16.22 1.48 19.89
CA LEU A 125 17.66 1.23 19.84
C LEU A 125 18.39 2.14 18.84
N TYR A 126 17.80 2.35 17.65
CA TYR A 126 18.45 3.14 16.57
C TYR A 126 17.81 4.51 16.34
N GLY A 127 17.06 5.01 17.32
CA GLY A 127 16.43 6.34 17.24
C GLY A 127 15.03 6.37 16.61
N ASN A 128 14.54 5.24 16.08
CA ASN A 128 13.13 5.10 15.73
C ASN A 128 12.25 5.28 16.98
N LEU A 129 11.01 5.73 16.82
CA LEU A 129 10.10 5.79 17.96
C LEU A 129 9.62 4.37 18.31
N GLN A 130 9.43 4.07 19.60
CA GLN A 130 8.96 2.74 20.00
C GLN A 130 7.62 2.34 19.40
N CYS A 131 6.68 3.28 19.29
CA CYS A 131 5.42 3.03 18.62
C CYS A 131 5.60 2.61 17.15
N ASP A 132 6.61 3.14 16.44
CA ASP A 132 6.90 2.77 15.05
C ASP A 132 7.62 1.41 14.96
N PHE A 133 8.51 1.14 15.91
CA PHE A 133 9.20 -0.15 16.06
C PHE A 133 8.21 -1.30 16.27
N TYR A 134 7.32 -1.19 17.26
CA TYR A 134 6.34 -2.24 17.58
C TYR A 134 5.15 -2.31 16.61
N ARG A 135 4.99 -1.32 15.71
CA ARG A 135 3.84 -1.24 14.80
C ARG A 135 3.70 -2.48 13.92
N SER A 136 4.76 -3.21 13.61
CA SER A 136 4.70 -4.42 12.78
C SER A 136 4.05 -5.63 13.47
N LEU A 137 3.91 -5.61 14.80
CA LEU A 137 3.26 -6.67 15.57
C LEU A 137 1.76 -6.42 15.76
N ARG A 138 1.34 -5.15 15.67
CA ARG A 138 -0.07 -4.70 15.63
C ARG A 138 -0.91 -5.22 16.81
N LEU A 139 -0.28 -5.50 17.95
CA LEU A 139 -1.01 -5.97 19.12
C LEU A 139 -1.80 -4.80 19.76
N PRO A 140 -2.94 -5.08 20.39
CA PRO A 140 -3.67 -4.10 21.18
C PRO A 140 -2.83 -3.55 22.33
N VAL A 141 -3.10 -2.31 22.75
CA VAL A 141 -2.34 -1.58 23.77
C VAL A 141 -3.16 -1.40 25.05
N ILE A 142 -2.60 -1.88 26.16
CA ILE A 142 -2.92 -1.44 27.51
C ILE A 142 -2.12 -0.16 27.76
N PHE A 143 -2.81 0.96 27.90
CA PHE A 143 -2.17 2.26 28.04
C PHE A 143 -2.04 2.65 29.51
N ILE A 144 -0.83 2.98 29.94
CA ILE A 144 -0.55 3.50 31.28
C ILE A 144 -0.51 5.03 31.20
N ALA A 145 -1.51 5.67 31.81
CA ALA A 145 -1.64 7.12 31.85
C ALA A 145 -0.83 7.74 33.00
N ASP A 146 -0.49 9.02 32.86
CA ASP A 146 0.25 9.76 33.88
C ASP A 146 -0.71 10.41 34.89
N ALA A 147 -0.52 10.08 36.17
CA ALA A 147 -1.30 10.59 37.30
C ALA A 147 -0.77 11.92 37.86
N LYS A 148 0.42 12.37 37.43
CA LYS A 148 1.05 13.61 37.89
C LYS A 148 0.35 14.84 37.28
N LEU A 149 0.67 16.03 37.80
CA LEU A 149 0.24 17.30 37.21
C LEU A 149 0.72 17.39 35.75
N GLY A 150 -0.18 17.78 34.85
CA GLY A 150 0.06 17.77 33.39
C GLY A 150 -0.18 16.40 32.72
N GLY A 151 -0.40 15.34 33.52
CA GLY A 151 -0.57 13.98 33.04
C GLY A 151 -1.80 13.74 32.17
N ILE A 152 -2.87 14.54 32.30
CA ILE A 152 -4.02 14.51 31.39
C ILE A 152 -3.57 14.82 29.95
N SER A 153 -2.85 15.93 29.76
CA SER A 153 -2.39 16.35 28.44
C SER A 153 -1.42 15.34 27.85
N THR A 154 -0.44 14.88 28.63
CA THR A 154 0.54 13.88 28.18
C THR A 154 -0.14 12.58 27.77
N SER A 155 -1.13 12.13 28.56
CA SER A 155 -1.92 10.92 28.27
C SER A 155 -2.70 11.05 26.96
N ILE A 156 -3.45 12.13 26.78
CA ILE A 156 -4.25 12.37 25.56
C ILE A 156 -3.35 12.46 24.33
N SER A 157 -2.30 13.28 24.36
CA SER A 157 -1.40 13.44 23.20
C SER A 157 -0.69 12.13 22.84
N THR A 158 -0.36 11.29 23.83
CA THR A 158 0.25 9.98 23.56
C THR A 158 -0.75 8.99 22.98
N LEU A 159 -2.01 9.01 23.45
CA LEU A 159 -3.07 8.19 22.87
C LEU A 159 -3.34 8.57 21.41
N GLU A 160 -3.47 9.87 21.12
CA GLU A 160 -3.64 10.37 19.75
C GLU A 160 -2.47 9.96 18.84
N LEU A 161 -1.24 9.96 19.36
CA LEU A 161 -0.05 9.49 18.63
C LEU A 161 -0.15 8.00 18.26
N LEU A 162 -0.60 7.15 19.20
CA LEU A 162 -0.78 5.72 19.00
C LEU A 162 -1.91 5.42 18.03
N GLU A 163 -3.03 6.13 18.14
CA GLU A 163 -4.17 6.01 17.22
C GLU A 163 -3.81 6.47 15.81
N ALA A 164 -3.06 7.56 15.67
CA ALA A 164 -2.55 8.01 14.37
C ALA A 164 -1.60 6.99 13.71
N ARG A 165 -1.05 6.05 14.49
CA ARG A 165 -0.32 4.89 13.99
C ARG A 165 -1.19 3.67 13.79
N GLY A 166 -2.47 3.70 14.13
CA GLY A 166 -3.40 2.58 13.96
C GLY A 166 -3.28 1.51 15.04
N PHE A 167 -2.80 1.86 16.25
CA PHE A 167 -2.91 0.95 17.40
C PHE A 167 -4.36 0.91 17.90
N ILE A 168 -4.77 -0.28 18.35
CA ILE A 168 -6.02 -0.48 19.08
C ILE A 168 -5.72 -0.26 20.55
N ILE A 169 -6.25 0.80 21.16
CA ILE A 169 -6.16 1.01 22.60
C ILE A 169 -7.31 0.27 23.27
N THR A 170 -7.00 -0.58 24.26
CA THR A 170 -8.01 -1.44 24.91
C THR A 170 -8.46 -0.92 26.25
N SER A 171 -7.54 -0.38 27.04
CA SER A 171 -7.83 0.19 28.36
C SER A 171 -6.80 1.22 28.75
N ILE A 172 -7.21 2.10 29.67
CA ILE A 172 -6.34 3.08 30.32
C ILE A 172 -6.22 2.70 31.80
N LEU A 173 -5.00 2.53 32.29
CA LEU A 173 -4.70 2.29 33.70
C LEU A 173 -3.89 3.48 34.25
N LEU A 174 -4.21 3.92 35.45
CA LEU A 174 -3.43 4.95 36.15
C LEU A 174 -3.61 4.89 37.66
N PHE A 175 -2.63 5.46 38.37
CA PHE A 175 -2.77 5.71 39.80
C PHE A 175 -3.80 6.83 40.05
N ALA A 176 -4.55 6.69 41.14
CA ALA A 176 -5.26 7.76 41.79
C ALA A 176 -4.25 8.80 42.25
N GLY A 177 -4.61 10.07 42.16
CA GLY A 177 -3.72 11.16 42.53
C GLY A 177 -4.51 12.38 42.98
N GLU A 178 -3.81 13.31 43.62
CA GLU A 178 -4.38 14.56 44.16
C GLU A 178 -4.95 15.49 43.07
N HIS A 179 -4.64 15.21 41.79
CA HIS A 179 -5.04 16.03 40.64
C HIS A 179 -6.31 15.56 39.92
N GLU A 180 -6.98 14.51 40.41
CA GLU A 180 -8.23 13.99 39.82
C GLU A 180 -8.15 13.68 38.31
N ASN A 181 -6.97 13.28 37.82
CA ASN A 181 -6.78 12.91 36.41
C ASN A 181 -7.70 11.75 35.98
N ALA A 182 -7.89 10.75 36.84
CA ALA A 182 -8.70 9.57 36.53
C ALA A 182 -10.19 9.89 36.30
N PRO A 183 -10.88 10.65 37.18
CA PRO A 183 -12.23 11.15 36.89
C PRO A 183 -12.36 11.89 35.56
N PHE A 184 -11.41 12.77 35.24
CA PHE A 184 -11.42 13.50 33.97
C PHE A 184 -11.29 12.56 32.78
N LEU A 185 -10.25 11.70 32.78
CA LEU A 185 -10.00 10.76 31.67
C LEU A 185 -11.14 9.77 31.50
N ARG A 186 -11.76 9.30 32.60
CA ARG A 186 -12.93 8.41 32.56
C ARG A 186 -14.13 9.08 31.90
N LYS A 187 -14.36 10.37 32.19
CA LYS A 187 -15.41 11.16 31.52
C LYS A 187 -15.08 11.41 30.05
N TYR A 188 -13.83 11.77 29.76
CA TYR A 188 -13.38 12.10 28.41
C TYR A 188 -13.43 10.89 27.46
N PHE A 189 -13.05 9.70 27.95
CA PHE A 189 -13.01 8.46 27.16
C PHE A 189 -14.18 7.51 27.42
N LYS A 190 -15.27 7.98 28.03
CA LYS A 190 -16.40 7.14 28.47
C LYS A 190 -16.91 6.18 27.38
N ASP A 191 -17.01 6.65 26.15
CA ASP A 191 -17.56 5.89 25.01
C ASP A 191 -16.46 5.26 24.13
N LYS A 192 -15.20 5.31 24.58
CA LYS A 192 -14.03 4.89 23.81
C LYS A 192 -13.20 3.82 24.51
N TYR A 193 -12.79 4.07 25.76
CA TYR A 193 -11.95 3.15 26.53
C TYR A 193 -12.37 3.12 28.00
N PRO A 194 -12.36 1.95 28.65
CA PRO A 194 -12.46 1.88 30.10
C PRO A 194 -11.21 2.49 30.76
N VAL A 195 -11.43 3.21 31.86
CA VAL A 195 -10.39 3.83 32.68
C VAL A 195 -10.39 3.19 34.07
N PHE A 196 -9.36 2.40 34.35
CA PHE A 196 -9.12 1.72 35.62
C PHE A 196 -8.20 2.56 36.51
N GLU A 197 -8.70 2.91 37.68
CA GLU A 197 -8.01 3.75 38.66
C GLU A 197 -7.55 2.89 39.84
N PHE A 198 -6.27 3.01 40.18
CA PHE A 198 -5.63 2.20 41.22
C PHE A 198 -5.16 3.10 42.36
N LYS A 199 -5.25 2.67 43.61
CA LYS A 199 -4.77 3.46 44.75
C LYS A 199 -3.32 3.89 44.53
N ASN A 200 -2.98 5.12 44.93
CA ASN A 200 -1.61 5.59 44.82
C ASN A 200 -0.68 4.77 45.73
N LEU A 201 0.55 4.55 45.28
CA LEU A 201 1.58 3.94 46.11
C LEU A 201 2.24 5.06 46.92
N ASN A 202 1.99 5.10 48.24
CA ASN A 202 2.56 6.09 49.16
C ASN A 202 4.06 5.82 49.41
N VAL A 203 4.89 5.95 48.39
CA VAL A 203 6.34 5.75 48.52
C VAL A 203 7.01 7.00 49.10
N LYS A 204 6.68 7.38 50.33
CA LYS A 204 7.38 8.48 51.02
C LYS A 204 8.67 8.05 51.73
N ASN A 205 9.05 6.76 51.75
CA ASN A 205 10.21 6.28 52.53
C ASN A 205 11.07 5.15 51.88
N ALA A 206 11.04 4.95 50.56
CA ALA A 206 11.73 3.79 49.95
C ALA A 206 13.23 3.95 49.65
N ALA A 207 13.95 4.83 50.34
CA ALA A 207 15.41 4.96 50.17
C ALA A 207 16.22 4.06 51.11
N ASN A 208 15.66 3.51 52.20
CA ASN A 208 16.49 3.00 53.32
C ASN A 208 16.16 1.60 53.89
N ASN A 209 15.20 0.80 53.38
CA ASN A 209 14.99 -0.58 53.88
C ASN A 209 14.44 -1.55 52.82
N SER A 210 15.20 -2.59 52.46
CA SER A 210 14.87 -3.54 51.39
C SER A 210 13.73 -4.52 51.73
N GLU A 211 13.52 -4.86 53.00
CA GLU A 211 12.42 -5.74 53.44
C GLU A 211 11.09 -4.98 53.63
N GLY A 212 11.12 -3.76 54.18
CA GLY A 212 9.93 -2.93 54.39
C GLY A 212 9.22 -2.56 53.08
N ASN A 213 10.00 -2.22 52.05
CA ASN A 213 9.49 -1.90 50.71
C ASN A 213 8.78 -3.09 50.03
N THR A 214 9.14 -4.33 50.37
CA THR A 214 8.53 -5.53 49.75
C THR A 214 7.12 -5.76 50.32
N LYS A 215 6.94 -5.64 51.65
CA LYS A 215 5.63 -5.81 52.29
C LYS A 215 4.63 -4.70 51.94
N GLU A 216 5.09 -3.44 51.85
CA GLU A 216 4.23 -2.33 51.44
C GLU A 216 3.70 -2.52 50.01
N LEU A 217 4.55 -3.03 49.10
CA LEU A 217 4.16 -3.30 47.73
C LEU A 217 3.25 -4.53 47.60
N GLU A 218 3.51 -5.61 48.35
CA GLU A 218 2.60 -6.75 48.46
C GLU A 218 1.22 -6.32 48.97
N GLN A 219 1.18 -5.50 50.02
CA GLN A 219 -0.07 -4.94 50.53
C GLN A 219 -0.75 -4.05 49.49
N TRP A 220 0.00 -3.24 48.75
CA TRP A 220 -0.56 -2.41 47.68
C TRP A 220 -1.21 -3.25 46.57
N TYR A 221 -0.60 -4.37 46.18
CA TYR A 221 -1.22 -5.31 45.25
C TYR A 221 -2.51 -5.91 45.82
N GLN A 222 -2.53 -6.32 47.10
CA GLN A 222 -3.74 -6.81 47.75
C GLN A 222 -4.84 -5.74 47.80
N ASP A 223 -4.47 -4.49 48.12
CA ASP A 223 -5.38 -3.36 48.22
C ASP A 223 -6.04 -2.97 46.88
N ASN A 224 -5.44 -3.40 45.76
CA ASN A 224 -5.89 -3.17 44.39
C ASN A 224 -6.29 -4.45 43.66
N LEU A 225 -6.38 -5.58 44.37
CA LEU A 225 -6.58 -6.89 43.76
C LEU A 225 -7.87 -6.94 42.93
N ILE A 226 -8.96 -6.38 43.46
CA ILE A 226 -10.27 -6.32 42.78
C ILE A 226 -10.14 -5.54 41.46
N GLN A 227 -9.50 -4.37 41.48
CA GLN A 227 -9.30 -3.54 40.29
C GLN A 227 -8.44 -4.25 39.24
N PHE A 228 -7.39 -4.95 39.65
CA PHE A 228 -6.57 -5.76 38.74
C PHE A 228 -7.36 -6.93 38.15
N SER A 229 -8.17 -7.64 38.94
CA SER A 229 -9.05 -8.70 38.46
C SER A 229 -10.09 -8.18 37.46
N ASP A 230 -10.70 -7.02 37.71
CA ASP A 230 -11.66 -6.41 36.80
C ASP A 230 -10.99 -6.01 35.48
N ALA A 231 -9.80 -5.40 35.54
CA ALA A 231 -9.02 -5.04 34.36
C ALA A 231 -8.61 -6.28 33.56
N PHE A 232 -8.12 -7.33 34.24
CA PHE A 232 -7.75 -8.61 33.61
C PHE A 232 -8.94 -9.26 32.90
N ARG A 233 -10.09 -9.43 33.59
CA ARG A 233 -11.30 -10.02 32.99
C ARG A 233 -11.80 -9.22 31.80
N PHE A 234 -11.79 -7.89 31.90
CA PHE A 234 -12.15 -7.03 30.77
C PHE A 234 -11.25 -7.29 29.56
N LEU A 235 -9.92 -7.33 29.76
CA LEU A 235 -8.97 -7.56 28.67
C LEU A 235 -9.15 -8.93 28.02
N SER A 236 -9.33 -9.98 28.83
CA SER A 236 -9.59 -11.34 28.35
C SER A 236 -10.89 -11.42 27.55
N ASN A 237 -11.98 -10.86 28.07
CA ASN A 237 -13.27 -10.82 27.38
C ASN A 237 -13.20 -10.01 26.08
N TYR A 238 -12.52 -8.85 26.10
CA TYR A 238 -12.32 -8.02 24.92
C TYR A 238 -11.60 -8.79 23.81
N HIS A 239 -10.57 -9.56 24.15
CA HIS A 239 -9.86 -10.40 23.18
C HIS A 239 -10.76 -11.48 22.58
N LEU A 240 -11.55 -12.18 23.41
CA LEU A 240 -12.50 -13.19 22.94
C LEU A 240 -13.54 -12.59 21.99
N SER A 241 -14.09 -11.41 22.31
CA SER A 241 -15.02 -10.71 21.42
C SER A 241 -14.38 -10.32 20.08
N ARG A 242 -13.09 -9.97 20.06
CA ARG A 242 -12.36 -9.69 18.81
C ARG A 242 -12.21 -10.92 17.93
N ILE A 243 -12.10 -12.12 18.50
CA ILE A 243 -12.08 -13.37 17.73
C ILE A 243 -13.47 -13.69 17.19
N GLN A 244 -14.49 -13.64 18.06
CA GLN A 244 -15.87 -14.00 17.73
C GLN A 244 -16.45 -13.15 16.59
N ILE A 245 -16.16 -11.84 16.59
CA ILE A 245 -16.73 -10.92 15.59
C ILE A 245 -16.19 -11.12 14.17
N VAL A 246 -15.07 -11.83 14.00
CA VAL A 246 -14.47 -12.06 12.66
C VAL A 246 -15.40 -12.90 11.79
N ASP A 247 -15.96 -14.00 12.32
CA ASP A 247 -16.91 -14.83 11.58
C ASP A 247 -18.20 -14.06 11.25
N GLU A 248 -18.69 -13.24 12.20
CA GLU A 248 -19.85 -12.38 11.96
C GLU A 248 -19.59 -11.41 10.80
N TYR A 249 -18.42 -10.77 10.75
CA TYR A 249 -18.06 -9.88 9.65
C TYR A 249 -17.91 -10.61 8.32
N ILE A 250 -17.38 -11.83 8.31
CA ILE A 250 -17.29 -12.66 7.10
C ILE A 250 -18.70 -12.97 6.57
N GLU A 251 -19.63 -13.36 7.45
CA GLU A 251 -21.00 -13.67 7.05
C GLU A 251 -21.78 -12.42 6.61
N VAL A 252 -21.60 -11.29 7.30
CA VAL A 252 -22.13 -9.99 6.85
C VAL A 252 -21.59 -9.65 5.47
N ALA A 253 -20.30 -9.85 5.23
CA ALA A 253 -19.67 -9.56 3.95
C ALA A 253 -20.29 -10.40 2.81
N LYS A 254 -20.39 -11.72 2.99
CA LYS A 254 -21.05 -12.61 2.02
C LYS A 254 -22.48 -12.22 1.70
N LYS A 255 -23.22 -11.80 2.73
CA LYS A 255 -24.66 -11.52 2.62
C LYS A 255 -24.97 -10.14 2.03
N HIS A 256 -24.12 -9.15 2.32
CA HIS A 256 -24.47 -7.75 2.12
C HIS A 256 -23.50 -6.95 1.24
N ILE A 257 -22.26 -7.43 1.02
CA ILE A 257 -21.30 -6.72 0.18
C ILE A 257 -21.44 -7.17 -1.28
N TRP A 258 -21.56 -6.21 -2.18
CA TRP A 258 -21.42 -6.43 -3.61
C TRP A 258 -20.00 -6.07 -4.05
N TRP A 259 -19.14 -7.08 -4.23
CA TRP A 259 -17.75 -6.85 -4.64
C TRP A 259 -17.62 -6.52 -6.13
N PRO A 260 -16.79 -5.52 -6.50
CA PRO A 260 -16.50 -5.21 -7.90
C PRO A 260 -15.70 -6.35 -8.55
N PHE A 261 -15.92 -6.58 -9.85
CA PHE A 261 -15.19 -7.57 -10.66
C PHE A 261 -15.13 -8.98 -10.03
N THR A 262 -16.19 -9.41 -9.34
CA THR A 262 -16.20 -10.69 -8.62
C THR A 262 -17.52 -11.44 -8.82
N GLN A 263 -17.44 -12.70 -9.25
CA GLN A 263 -18.58 -13.60 -9.32
C GLN A 263 -18.87 -14.18 -7.93
N HIS A 264 -19.94 -13.72 -7.29
CA HIS A 264 -20.22 -14.00 -5.87
C HIS A 264 -20.48 -15.49 -5.61
N LYS A 265 -21.05 -16.20 -6.59
CA LYS A 265 -21.28 -17.65 -6.48
C LYS A 265 -19.98 -18.47 -6.37
N LEU A 266 -18.84 -17.91 -6.77
CA LEU A 266 -17.53 -18.58 -6.72
C LEU A 266 -16.74 -18.23 -5.46
N ILE A 267 -17.29 -17.45 -4.53
CA ILE A 267 -16.65 -17.12 -3.26
C ILE A 267 -17.27 -17.95 -2.16
N ASP A 268 -16.58 -18.99 -1.72
CA ASP A 268 -17.03 -19.82 -0.59
C ASP A 268 -16.85 -19.09 0.75
N SER A 269 -15.67 -18.47 0.94
CA SER A 269 -15.37 -17.65 2.12
C SER A 269 -14.45 -16.47 1.77
N PRO A 270 -14.89 -15.21 1.95
CA PRO A 270 -14.03 -14.05 1.76
C PRO A 270 -12.98 -14.01 2.87
N LYS A 271 -11.77 -13.57 2.53
CA LYS A 271 -10.69 -13.39 3.51
C LYS A 271 -10.93 -12.10 4.31
N TYR A 272 -10.79 -12.18 5.63
CA TYR A 272 -10.85 -11.00 6.50
C TYR A 272 -9.47 -10.34 6.62
N ILE A 273 -9.37 -9.07 6.24
CA ILE A 273 -8.16 -8.25 6.41
C ILE A 273 -8.24 -7.56 7.77
N GLU A 274 -7.36 -7.90 8.71
CA GLU A 274 -7.30 -7.22 10.01
C GLU A 274 -6.64 -5.84 9.87
N SER A 275 -5.58 -5.75 9.07
CA SER A 275 -4.77 -4.54 8.94
C SER A 275 -3.75 -4.67 7.79
N ALA A 276 -3.08 -3.56 7.45
CA ALA A 276 -1.90 -3.54 6.60
C ALA A 276 -0.82 -2.60 7.18
N TYR A 277 0.46 -2.88 6.89
CA TYR A 277 1.62 -2.07 7.32
C TYR A 277 2.86 -2.46 6.52
N LYS A 278 3.62 -1.47 6.02
CA LYS A 278 4.71 -1.67 5.05
C LYS A 278 4.19 -2.47 3.85
N ASP A 279 4.91 -3.49 3.39
CA ASP A 279 4.51 -4.23 2.19
C ASP A 279 3.45 -5.32 2.45
N ASP A 280 3.03 -5.51 3.71
CA ASP A 280 2.23 -6.66 4.10
C ASP A 280 0.79 -6.32 4.51
N ILE A 281 -0.16 -7.11 3.98
CA ILE A 281 -1.55 -7.21 4.44
C ILE A 281 -1.65 -8.39 5.42
N SER A 282 -2.35 -8.20 6.54
CA SER A 282 -2.62 -9.27 7.51
C SER A 282 -4.02 -9.84 7.30
N PHE A 283 -4.10 -11.13 6.97
CA PHE A 283 -5.35 -11.87 6.89
C PHE A 283 -5.56 -12.69 8.16
N VAL A 284 -6.80 -12.76 8.65
CA VAL A 284 -7.16 -13.67 9.77
C VAL A 284 -7.62 -15.00 9.21
N ASN A 285 -7.11 -16.08 9.79
CA ASN A 285 -7.59 -17.44 9.58
C ASN A 285 -7.87 -18.09 10.94
N LEU A 286 -9.17 -18.22 11.28
CA LEU A 286 -9.60 -18.84 12.54
C LEU A 286 -9.44 -20.37 12.55
N GLN A 287 -9.35 -20.99 11.37
CA GLN A 287 -9.16 -22.44 11.20
C GLN A 287 -7.68 -22.82 11.18
N ASN A 288 -6.78 -21.91 11.57
CA ASN A 288 -5.36 -22.22 11.62
C ASN A 288 -5.09 -23.20 12.77
N GLU A 289 -5.10 -24.50 12.45
CA GLU A 289 -4.83 -25.61 13.38
C GLU A 289 -3.33 -25.88 13.56
N GLU A 290 -2.46 -25.28 12.74
CA GLU A 290 -1.02 -25.32 13.00
C GLU A 290 -0.75 -24.74 14.39
N HIS A 291 0.08 -25.40 15.20
CA HIS A 291 0.49 -24.96 16.55
C HIS A 291 1.18 -23.58 16.52
N ASN A 292 0.40 -22.52 16.30
CA ASN A 292 0.83 -21.15 16.15
C ASN A 292 -0.17 -20.28 16.91
N ASN A 293 0.31 -19.56 17.91
CA ASN A 293 -0.53 -18.62 18.66
C ASN A 293 -1.00 -17.42 17.82
N PHE A 294 -0.57 -17.25 16.57
CA PHE A 294 -1.10 -16.24 15.66
C PHE A 294 -2.24 -16.78 14.78
N LEU A 295 -3.41 -16.13 14.89
CA LEU A 295 -4.54 -16.31 13.98
C LEU A 295 -4.42 -15.42 12.74
N SER A 296 -3.61 -14.35 12.82
CA SER A 296 -3.30 -13.49 11.67
C SER A 296 -2.01 -13.90 10.98
N GLN A 297 -2.02 -13.89 9.65
CA GLN A 297 -0.86 -14.14 8.81
C GLN A 297 -0.58 -12.94 7.91
N ASN A 298 0.69 -12.52 7.84
CA ASN A 298 1.12 -11.45 6.96
C ASN A 298 1.41 -12.01 5.58
N HIS A 299 0.80 -11.40 4.57
CA HIS A 299 1.07 -11.69 3.17
C HIS A 299 1.62 -10.44 2.50
N TYR A 300 2.66 -10.60 1.70
CA TYR A 300 3.18 -9.52 0.86
C TYR A 300 2.12 -9.12 -0.17
N ASP A 301 1.75 -7.84 -0.24
CA ASP A 301 0.75 -7.32 -1.18
C ASP A 301 1.34 -7.15 -2.58
N ALA A 302 1.50 -8.28 -3.28
CA ALA A 302 2.00 -8.30 -4.65
C ALA A 302 1.04 -7.63 -5.64
N SER A 303 -0.26 -7.55 -5.32
CA SER A 303 -1.23 -6.82 -6.14
C SER A 303 -1.11 -5.29 -6.00
N ALA A 304 -0.33 -4.82 -5.02
CA ALA A 304 -0.26 -3.43 -4.59
C ALA A 304 -1.64 -2.80 -4.40
N SER A 305 -2.59 -3.58 -3.85
CA SER A 305 -3.98 -3.21 -3.64
C SER A 305 -4.58 -2.48 -4.85
N TRP A 306 -4.64 -3.20 -5.98
CA TRP A 306 -5.06 -2.68 -7.28
C TRP A 306 -4.12 -1.60 -7.85
N TRP A 307 -2.81 -1.86 -7.72
CA TRP A 307 -1.73 -1.05 -8.30
C TRP A 307 -1.66 0.38 -7.72
N THR A 308 -2.30 0.62 -6.58
CA THR A 308 -2.33 1.91 -5.89
C THR A 308 -1.16 2.08 -4.92
N GLN A 309 -0.64 0.98 -4.37
CA GLN A 309 0.46 1.00 -3.43
C GLN A 309 1.82 1.19 -4.12
N GLY A 310 2.71 1.92 -3.45
CA GLY A 310 4.09 2.15 -3.88
C GLY A 310 5.06 2.49 -2.76
N ILE A 311 4.60 2.94 -1.60
CA ILE A 311 5.46 3.34 -0.47
C ILE A 311 5.16 2.55 0.82
N GLY A 312 4.33 1.51 0.69
CA GLY A 312 3.87 0.66 1.78
C GLY A 312 2.62 1.20 2.48
N HIS A 313 1.92 0.28 3.13
CA HIS A 313 0.72 0.51 3.90
C HIS A 313 1.01 1.20 5.24
N GLY A 314 0.09 2.06 5.68
CA GLY A 314 0.10 2.63 7.03
C GLY A 314 1.32 3.51 7.35
N LEU A 315 1.84 4.24 6.37
CA LEU A 315 2.98 5.14 6.54
C LEU A 315 2.60 6.37 7.40
N PRO A 316 3.22 6.59 8.58
CA PRO A 316 2.78 7.62 9.52
C PRO A 316 2.77 9.05 8.95
N LYS A 317 3.73 9.40 8.09
CA LYS A 317 3.81 10.74 7.48
C LYS A 317 2.59 11.06 6.62
N ILE A 318 2.14 10.11 5.82
CA ILE A 318 0.96 10.29 4.95
C ILE A 318 -0.33 10.32 5.76
N THR A 319 -0.43 9.47 6.79
CA THR A 319 -1.53 9.55 7.74
C THR A 319 -1.58 10.91 8.44
N GLN A 320 -0.44 11.45 8.83
CA GLN A 320 -0.34 12.78 9.42
C GLN A 320 -0.72 13.89 8.45
N ALA A 321 -0.28 13.83 7.19
CA ALA A 321 -0.68 14.77 6.15
C ALA A 321 -2.21 14.79 5.95
N ALA A 322 -2.84 13.61 5.93
CA ALA A 322 -4.30 13.50 5.87
C ALA A 322 -4.97 14.10 7.11
N ALA A 323 -4.52 13.75 8.32
CA ALA A 323 -5.10 14.21 9.58
C ALA A 323 -5.00 15.74 9.75
N VAL A 324 -3.85 16.32 9.43
CA VAL A 324 -3.64 17.79 9.49
C VAL A 324 -4.56 18.50 8.49
N ALA A 325 -4.65 18.01 7.26
CA ALA A 325 -5.53 18.60 6.26
C ALA A 325 -7.01 18.47 6.64
N ALA A 326 -7.41 17.31 7.22
CA ALA A 326 -8.76 17.09 7.70
C ALA A 326 -9.12 18.04 8.84
N GLY A 327 -8.25 18.19 9.85
CA GLY A 327 -8.46 19.09 10.98
C GLY A 327 -8.46 20.58 10.59
N ARG A 328 -7.69 20.96 9.56
CA ARG A 328 -7.62 22.35 9.10
C ARG A 328 -8.73 22.75 8.13
N TYR A 329 -9.13 21.85 7.24
CA TYR A 329 -10.01 22.19 6.12
C TYR A 329 -11.28 21.33 6.02
N GLY A 330 -11.22 20.06 6.43
CA GLY A 330 -12.20 19.07 5.98
C GLY A 330 -12.29 19.05 4.45
N HIS A 331 -13.48 19.29 3.91
CA HIS A 331 -13.70 19.55 2.49
C HIS A 331 -14.27 20.96 2.30
N VAL A 332 -13.74 21.69 1.31
CA VAL A 332 -14.15 23.06 0.96
C VAL A 332 -14.40 23.17 -0.54
N MET A 333 -15.31 24.07 -0.93
CA MET A 333 -15.70 24.30 -2.32
C MET A 333 -14.49 24.71 -3.18
N PHE A 334 -14.22 23.99 -4.27
CA PHE A 334 -13.10 24.26 -5.17
C PHE A 334 -13.42 25.23 -6.33
N PRO A 335 -14.51 25.07 -7.11
CA PRO A 335 -14.80 25.95 -8.23
C PRO A 335 -14.80 27.44 -7.83
N GLY A 336 -13.98 28.24 -8.50
CA GLY A 336 -13.80 29.68 -8.21
C GLY A 336 -12.94 30.01 -6.99
N ASN A 337 -12.38 29.01 -6.30
CA ASN A 337 -11.59 29.16 -5.08
C ASN A 337 -10.21 28.48 -5.19
N VAL A 338 -9.35 28.74 -4.22
CA VAL A 338 -8.04 28.10 -4.08
C VAL A 338 -7.73 27.83 -2.61
N HIS A 339 -7.03 26.74 -2.33
CA HIS A 339 -6.47 26.44 -1.02
C HIS A 339 -4.98 26.07 -1.14
N GLU A 340 -4.27 26.13 -0.01
CA GLU A 340 -2.81 25.95 0.01
C GLU A 340 -2.36 24.58 -0.55
N PRO A 341 -2.97 23.44 -0.19
CA PRO A 341 -2.58 22.14 -0.72
C PRO A 341 -2.74 22.01 -2.24
N VAL A 342 -3.86 22.48 -2.83
CA VAL A 342 -4.06 22.38 -4.29
C VAL A 342 -3.08 23.26 -5.05
N ALA A 343 -2.80 24.48 -4.56
CA ALA A 343 -1.83 25.36 -5.21
C ALA A 343 -0.41 24.75 -5.22
N LYS A 344 0.03 24.19 -4.09
CA LYS A 344 1.32 23.48 -3.99
C LYS A 344 1.36 22.24 -4.90
N LEU A 345 0.28 21.46 -4.93
CA LEU A 345 0.22 20.27 -5.77
C LEU A 345 0.20 20.63 -7.26
N THR A 346 -0.56 21.64 -7.68
CA THR A 346 -0.57 22.15 -9.05
C THR A 346 0.84 22.59 -9.45
N TYR A 347 1.51 23.39 -8.62
CA TYR A 347 2.89 23.82 -8.88
C TYR A 347 3.82 22.62 -9.03
N LYS A 348 3.74 21.64 -8.12
CA LYS A 348 4.56 20.44 -8.17
C LYS A 348 4.31 19.64 -9.46
N LEU A 349 3.04 19.39 -9.83
CA LEU A 349 2.68 18.63 -11.05
C LEU A 349 3.20 19.29 -12.33
N ILE A 350 3.00 20.60 -12.49
CA ILE A 350 3.46 21.36 -13.66
C ILE A 350 5.00 21.36 -13.77
N ASN A 351 5.71 21.46 -12.65
CA ASN A 351 7.18 21.47 -12.63
C ASN A 351 7.83 20.08 -12.67
N THR A 352 7.04 19.00 -12.68
CA THR A 352 7.52 17.61 -12.61
C THR A 352 7.00 16.79 -13.79
N VAL A 353 5.91 16.04 -13.64
CA VAL A 353 5.30 15.22 -14.71
C VAL A 353 4.78 16.06 -15.88
N GLY A 354 4.35 17.29 -15.61
CA GLY A 354 3.92 18.27 -16.61
C GLY A 354 5.06 19.08 -17.25
N LYS A 355 6.30 18.89 -16.79
CA LYS A 355 7.41 19.79 -17.14
C LYS A 355 7.60 19.85 -18.65
N ALA A 356 7.73 21.07 -19.17
CA ALA A 356 8.00 21.39 -20.57
C ALA A 356 6.86 21.09 -21.57
N TRP A 357 5.65 20.77 -21.10
CA TRP A 357 4.48 20.61 -21.97
C TRP A 357 3.14 21.06 -21.37
N ALA A 358 2.86 20.81 -20.08
CA ALA A 358 1.56 21.13 -19.48
C ALA A 358 1.54 22.50 -18.80
N ASP A 359 0.39 23.17 -18.88
CA ASP A 359 0.15 24.51 -18.31
C ASP A 359 -1.09 24.55 -17.39
N ARG A 360 -1.93 23.50 -17.44
CA ARG A 360 -3.21 23.44 -16.75
C ARG A 360 -3.40 22.07 -16.10
N VAL A 361 -4.04 22.07 -14.93
CA VAL A 361 -4.39 20.88 -14.16
C VAL A 361 -5.88 20.90 -13.86
N PHE A 362 -6.58 19.85 -14.24
CA PHE A 362 -7.95 19.56 -13.83
C PHE A 362 -7.92 18.45 -12.76
N TYR A 363 -8.69 18.60 -11.69
CA TYR A 363 -8.76 17.63 -10.59
C TYR A 363 -10.06 16.82 -10.64
N SER A 364 -9.97 15.52 -10.41
CA SER A 364 -11.13 14.61 -10.39
C SER A 364 -10.92 13.44 -9.43
N ASP A 365 -11.90 12.55 -9.31
CA ASP A 365 -11.94 11.57 -8.21
C ASP A 365 -11.13 10.29 -8.48
N ASN A 366 -11.06 9.82 -9.73
CA ASN A 366 -10.33 8.61 -10.10
C ASN A 366 -9.88 8.58 -11.57
N GLY A 367 -9.12 7.55 -11.95
CA GLY A 367 -8.60 7.39 -13.30
C GLY A 367 -9.66 7.45 -14.41
N SER A 368 -10.80 6.77 -14.24
CA SER A 368 -11.89 6.79 -15.23
C SER A 368 -12.40 8.21 -15.47
N THR A 369 -12.63 8.98 -14.40
CA THR A 369 -13.08 10.37 -14.52
C THR A 369 -12.03 11.26 -15.20
N ALA A 370 -10.75 11.06 -14.90
CA ALA A 370 -9.66 11.79 -15.53
C ALA A 370 -9.58 11.55 -17.04
N VAL A 371 -9.82 10.30 -17.49
CA VAL A 371 -9.90 9.95 -18.92
C VAL A 371 -11.11 10.60 -19.58
N GLU A 372 -12.29 10.58 -18.98
CA GLU A 372 -13.46 11.25 -19.56
C GLU A 372 -13.24 12.76 -19.72
N ILE A 373 -12.57 13.39 -18.76
CA ILE A 373 -12.14 14.79 -18.84
C ILE A 373 -11.15 14.98 -19.98
N ALA A 374 -10.15 14.10 -20.11
CA ALA A 374 -9.16 14.18 -21.17
C ALA A 374 -9.78 14.05 -22.57
N LEU A 375 -10.73 13.14 -22.75
CA LEU A 375 -11.48 12.98 -24.00
C LEU A 375 -12.26 14.25 -24.35
N LYS A 376 -12.95 14.86 -23.38
CA LYS A 376 -13.67 16.14 -23.59
C LYS A 376 -12.71 17.26 -24.02
N ILE A 377 -11.55 17.35 -23.39
CA ILE A 377 -10.50 18.34 -23.71
C ILE A 377 -9.98 18.13 -25.13
N ALA A 378 -9.58 16.89 -25.46
CA ALA A 378 -9.04 16.54 -26.77
C ALA A 378 -10.05 16.77 -27.90
N PHE A 379 -11.28 16.28 -27.73
CA PHE A 379 -12.33 16.46 -28.72
C PHE A 379 -12.65 17.93 -28.96
N ARG A 380 -12.71 18.77 -27.92
CA ARG A 380 -12.97 20.21 -28.12
C ARG A 380 -11.91 20.86 -29.02
N LYS A 381 -10.63 20.51 -28.86
CA LYS A 381 -9.56 21.02 -29.72
C LYS A 381 -9.66 20.52 -31.16
N SER A 382 -9.94 19.23 -31.36
CA SER A 382 -9.94 18.61 -32.69
C SER A 382 -11.22 18.85 -33.49
N ILE A 383 -12.36 19.08 -32.83
CA ILE A 383 -13.67 19.21 -33.51
C ILE A 383 -14.42 20.51 -33.25
N GLY A 384 -14.06 21.27 -32.21
CA GLY A 384 -14.78 22.47 -31.80
C GLY A 384 -16.09 22.17 -31.06
N LEU A 385 -16.94 23.20 -30.92
CA LEU A 385 -18.30 23.07 -30.39
C LEU A 385 -19.24 22.51 -31.47
N PRO A 386 -20.31 21.78 -31.08
CA PRO A 386 -21.38 21.41 -32.01
C PRO A 386 -21.93 22.65 -32.72
N GLN A 387 -22.07 22.58 -34.04
CA GLN A 387 -22.70 23.64 -34.84
C GLN A 387 -24.18 23.28 -35.06
N ASN A 388 -25.09 24.26 -34.96
CA ASN A 388 -26.53 24.09 -35.20
C ASN A 388 -27.18 22.92 -34.41
N ASN A 389 -26.69 22.61 -33.21
CA ASN A 389 -27.10 21.46 -32.39
C ASN A 389 -26.86 20.07 -33.02
N GLU A 390 -26.15 19.96 -34.13
CA GLU A 390 -25.77 18.69 -34.73
C GLU A 390 -24.46 18.17 -34.14
N LYS A 391 -24.54 17.06 -33.41
CA LYS A 391 -23.37 16.37 -32.87
C LYS A 391 -22.78 15.47 -33.95
N GLN A 392 -21.53 15.70 -34.31
CA GLN A 392 -20.80 14.77 -35.15
C GLN A 392 -20.31 13.59 -34.31
N GLU A 393 -20.31 12.40 -34.92
CA GLU A 393 -19.74 11.21 -34.30
C GLU A 393 -18.21 11.30 -34.31
N VAL A 394 -17.59 10.99 -33.18
CA VAL A 394 -16.15 11.09 -32.98
C VAL A 394 -15.64 9.81 -32.35
N PHE A 395 -14.48 9.36 -32.83
CA PHE A 395 -13.85 8.11 -32.46
C PHE A 395 -12.49 8.35 -31.83
N VAL A 396 -12.09 7.45 -30.94
CA VAL A 396 -10.76 7.37 -30.35
C VAL A 396 -9.90 6.42 -31.20
N LEU A 397 -8.69 6.83 -31.56
CA LEU A 397 -7.66 5.89 -31.99
C LEU A 397 -6.98 5.34 -30.75
N GLY A 398 -6.94 4.02 -30.60
CA GLY A 398 -6.34 3.37 -29.43
C GLY A 398 -5.63 2.08 -29.82
N LEU A 399 -5.13 1.39 -28.81
CA LEU A 399 -4.56 0.05 -28.96
C LEU A 399 -5.57 -0.97 -28.48
N LYS A 400 -5.58 -2.15 -29.09
CA LYS A 400 -6.42 -3.26 -28.65
C LYS A 400 -6.08 -3.62 -27.20
N ASP A 401 -7.06 -4.10 -26.45
CA ASP A 401 -6.98 -4.51 -25.04
C ASP A 401 -6.52 -3.44 -24.04
N SER A 402 -6.50 -2.17 -24.48
CA SER A 402 -6.29 -1.02 -23.61
C SER A 402 -7.40 -0.88 -22.57
N TYR A 403 -7.04 -0.33 -21.41
CA TYR A 403 -7.94 -0.08 -20.31
C TYR A 403 -7.79 1.35 -19.80
N HIS A 404 -8.93 2.05 -19.74
CA HIS A 404 -8.98 3.47 -19.37
C HIS A 404 -10.02 3.77 -18.29
N GLY A 405 -10.54 2.73 -17.62
CA GLY A 405 -11.55 2.83 -16.57
C GLY A 405 -12.95 2.37 -17.00
N ASP A 406 -13.83 2.30 -16.00
CA ASP A 406 -15.14 1.64 -16.10
C ASP A 406 -16.33 2.60 -16.07
N THR A 407 -16.09 3.92 -16.13
CA THR A 407 -17.18 4.87 -16.37
C THR A 407 -17.54 4.89 -17.84
N HIS A 408 -18.78 5.25 -18.16
CA HIS A 408 -19.36 5.04 -19.48
C HIS A 408 -18.52 5.64 -20.64
N GLY A 409 -18.00 6.85 -20.49
CA GLY A 409 -17.17 7.48 -21.51
C GLY A 409 -15.83 6.77 -21.71
N SER A 410 -15.19 6.38 -20.62
CA SER A 410 -13.92 5.64 -20.64
C SER A 410 -14.07 4.23 -21.19
N MET A 411 -15.17 3.54 -20.86
CA MET A 411 -15.51 2.25 -21.45
C MET A 411 -15.65 2.37 -22.97
N ASN A 412 -16.42 3.34 -23.47
CA ASN A 412 -16.62 3.53 -24.91
C ASN A 412 -15.31 3.85 -25.67
N ALA A 413 -14.26 4.33 -24.99
CA ALA A 413 -12.94 4.58 -25.57
C ALA A 413 -12.04 3.34 -25.67
N THR A 414 -12.52 2.17 -25.24
CA THR A 414 -11.76 0.91 -25.23
C THR A 414 -12.41 -0.12 -26.15
N ASN A 415 -11.65 -1.15 -26.58
CA ASN A 415 -12.18 -2.18 -27.47
C ASN A 415 -13.17 -3.12 -26.77
N PRO A 416 -14.09 -3.76 -27.53
CA PRO A 416 -14.98 -4.80 -27.00
C PRO A 416 -14.21 -5.94 -26.34
N ASN A 417 -14.61 -6.30 -25.12
CA ASN A 417 -14.08 -7.46 -24.38
C ASN A 417 -15.10 -7.96 -23.34
N ILE A 418 -14.79 -9.07 -22.67
CA ILE A 418 -15.68 -9.77 -21.74
C ILE A 418 -16.22 -8.89 -20.58
N PHE A 419 -15.51 -7.81 -20.23
CA PHE A 419 -15.94 -6.91 -19.16
C PHE A 419 -17.07 -5.96 -19.57
N LYS A 420 -17.28 -5.79 -20.88
CA LYS A 420 -18.10 -4.72 -21.45
C LYS A 420 -19.22 -5.25 -22.32
N THR A 421 -19.10 -6.47 -22.85
CA THR A 421 -20.06 -7.07 -23.79
C THR A 421 -21.47 -7.22 -23.23
N ASN A 422 -21.63 -7.31 -21.91
CA ASN A 422 -22.94 -7.42 -21.27
C ASN A 422 -23.49 -6.07 -20.78
N GLU A 423 -22.75 -4.97 -20.93
CA GLU A 423 -23.20 -3.65 -20.53
C GLU A 423 -24.09 -3.04 -21.62
N HIS A 424 -25.35 -2.77 -21.29
CA HIS A 424 -26.37 -2.38 -22.28
C HIS A 424 -26.08 -1.03 -22.95
N TRP A 425 -25.37 -0.13 -22.27
CA TRP A 425 -25.06 1.18 -22.84
C TRP A 425 -23.73 1.19 -23.60
N TYR A 426 -22.88 0.19 -23.40
CA TYR A 426 -21.55 0.16 -24.02
C TYR A 426 -21.65 0.24 -25.54
N THR A 427 -21.09 1.32 -26.09
CA THR A 427 -21.05 1.59 -27.52
C THR A 427 -19.60 1.88 -27.90
N PRO A 428 -18.85 0.92 -28.43
CA PRO A 428 -17.45 1.12 -28.82
C PRO A 428 -17.32 2.33 -29.77
N LYS A 429 -16.62 3.39 -29.32
CA LYS A 429 -16.36 4.63 -30.07
C LYS A 429 -14.87 4.77 -30.38
N GLY A 430 -14.30 3.77 -31.04
CA GLY A 430 -12.89 3.81 -31.40
C GLY A 430 -12.50 2.94 -32.58
N PHE A 431 -11.24 3.09 -32.97
CA PHE A 431 -10.50 2.26 -33.89
C PHE A 431 -9.26 1.76 -33.15
N TRP A 432 -9.08 0.44 -33.05
CA TRP A 432 -8.04 -0.16 -32.21
C TRP A 432 -7.00 -0.88 -33.06
N LEU A 433 -5.75 -0.46 -32.91
CA LEU A 433 -4.62 -1.09 -33.58
C LEU A 433 -4.13 -2.31 -32.79
N GLU A 434 -3.72 -3.33 -33.52
CA GLU A 434 -2.82 -4.35 -32.99
C GLU A 434 -1.45 -3.71 -32.72
N TYR A 435 -0.69 -4.30 -31.79
CA TYR A 435 0.59 -3.73 -31.35
C TYR A 435 1.63 -4.82 -31.06
N PRO A 436 2.91 -4.53 -31.29
CA PRO A 436 4.02 -5.43 -30.95
C PRO A 436 4.26 -5.50 -29.44
N VAL A 437 4.60 -6.70 -28.96
CA VAL A 437 4.91 -6.94 -27.53
C VAL A 437 6.34 -7.45 -27.34
N ILE A 438 6.97 -7.06 -26.23
CA ILE A 438 8.36 -7.42 -25.90
C ILE A 438 8.39 -8.29 -24.66
N ALA A 439 8.87 -9.53 -24.73
CA ALA A 439 9.03 -10.40 -23.55
C ALA A 439 10.47 -10.90 -23.38
N LEU A 440 10.94 -11.06 -22.13
CA LEU A 440 12.16 -11.81 -21.86
C LEU A 440 11.88 -13.31 -21.93
N LYS A 441 12.58 -14.01 -22.81
CA LYS A 441 12.52 -15.47 -22.93
C LYS A 441 13.92 -16.02 -23.18
N ASN A 442 14.30 -17.06 -22.45
CA ASN A 442 15.63 -17.68 -22.57
C ASN A 442 16.77 -16.64 -22.51
N LYS A 443 16.68 -15.69 -21.57
CA LYS A 443 17.64 -14.59 -21.36
C LYS A 443 17.78 -13.60 -22.51
N LYS A 444 16.88 -13.61 -23.50
CA LYS A 444 16.84 -12.65 -24.60
C LYS A 444 15.49 -11.96 -24.64
N TYR A 445 15.49 -10.66 -24.88
CA TYR A 445 14.24 -9.95 -25.12
C TYR A 445 13.79 -10.19 -26.55
N LEU A 446 12.56 -10.63 -26.74
CA LEU A 446 11.98 -10.94 -28.04
C LEU A 446 10.85 -9.96 -28.33
N VAL A 447 10.88 -9.35 -29.51
CA VAL A 447 9.73 -8.64 -30.07
C VAL A 447 8.86 -9.66 -30.81
N THR A 448 7.57 -9.67 -30.48
CA THR A 448 6.56 -10.47 -31.18
C THR A 448 5.60 -9.54 -31.89
N LEU A 449 5.46 -9.74 -33.20
CA LEU A 449 4.54 -8.99 -34.06
C LEU A 449 3.21 -9.75 -34.23
N PRO A 450 2.05 -9.09 -34.05
CA PRO A 450 0.77 -9.61 -34.51
C PRO A 450 0.78 -9.83 -36.03
N LEU A 451 -0.01 -10.80 -36.51
CA LEU A 451 -0.10 -11.16 -37.93
C LEU A 451 -0.48 -9.97 -38.82
N ASP A 452 -1.31 -9.05 -38.30
CA ASP A 452 -1.73 -7.85 -39.01
C ASP A 452 -0.58 -6.88 -39.31
N ILE A 453 0.52 -6.96 -38.54
CA ILE A 453 1.72 -6.15 -38.72
C ILE A 453 2.74 -6.88 -39.63
N SER A 454 2.79 -8.21 -39.58
CA SER A 454 3.89 -9.00 -40.17
C SER A 454 3.56 -9.72 -41.49
N GLU A 455 2.40 -9.45 -42.09
CA GLU A 455 1.93 -9.98 -43.38
C GLU A 455 2.15 -11.50 -43.57
N ASN A 456 1.77 -12.30 -42.56
CA ASN A 456 1.89 -13.78 -42.50
C ASN A 456 3.28 -14.37 -42.26
N SER A 457 4.26 -13.57 -41.83
CA SER A 457 5.55 -14.07 -41.36
C SER A 457 5.70 -13.86 -39.84
N ILE A 458 6.12 -14.88 -39.09
CA ILE A 458 6.44 -14.68 -37.67
C ILE A 458 7.83 -14.04 -37.61
N TRP A 459 7.88 -12.77 -37.22
CA TRP A 459 9.13 -12.05 -37.09
C TRP A 459 9.55 -11.98 -35.62
N HIS A 460 10.77 -12.43 -35.34
CA HIS A 460 11.38 -12.36 -34.02
C HIS A 460 12.72 -11.64 -34.10
N MET A 461 12.79 -10.47 -33.48
CA MET A 461 14.06 -9.78 -33.24
C MET A 461 14.44 -9.93 -31.77
N SER A 462 15.70 -10.31 -31.53
CA SER A 462 16.22 -10.50 -30.18
C SER A 462 17.14 -9.36 -29.75
N PHE A 463 16.93 -8.84 -28.55
CA PHE A 463 17.77 -7.81 -27.94
C PHE A 463 18.44 -8.35 -26.67
N GLN A 464 19.62 -7.82 -26.37
CA GLN A 464 20.44 -8.23 -25.22
C GLN A 464 20.13 -7.42 -23.95
N SER A 465 19.64 -6.18 -24.07
CA SER A 465 19.35 -5.29 -22.94
C SER A 465 17.98 -4.65 -23.06
N LEU A 466 17.36 -4.33 -21.92
CA LEU A 466 16.09 -3.62 -21.86
C LEU A 466 16.25 -2.17 -22.31
N GLY A 467 17.37 -1.52 -21.96
CA GLY A 467 17.68 -0.16 -22.40
C GLY A 467 17.57 0.03 -23.91
N SER A 468 17.98 -0.96 -24.70
CA SER A 468 18.01 -0.85 -26.16
C SER A 468 16.66 -0.58 -26.80
N PHE A 469 15.55 -0.92 -26.14
CA PHE A 469 14.22 -0.62 -26.64
C PHE A 469 13.87 0.86 -26.64
N PHE A 470 14.56 1.66 -25.81
CA PHE A 470 14.32 3.09 -25.67
C PHE A 470 15.23 3.95 -26.54
N ASP A 471 16.24 3.36 -27.19
CA ASP A 471 17.19 4.07 -28.05
C ASP A 471 16.51 4.67 -29.28
N ASP A 472 16.79 5.95 -29.54
CA ASP A 472 16.21 6.68 -30.68
C ASP A 472 16.77 6.20 -32.03
N GLU A 473 17.94 5.56 -32.06
CA GLU A 473 18.52 4.94 -33.27
C GLU A 473 17.60 3.88 -33.90
N ARG A 474 16.68 3.32 -33.10
CA ARG A 474 15.68 2.36 -33.61
C ARG A 474 14.69 2.99 -34.58
N LEU A 475 14.55 4.31 -34.63
CA LEU A 475 13.69 5.01 -35.59
C LEU A 475 14.16 4.83 -37.04
N ASP A 476 15.44 4.52 -37.26
CA ASP A 476 16.01 4.26 -38.59
C ASP A 476 16.03 2.76 -38.96
N SER A 477 15.49 1.90 -38.08
CA SER A 477 15.50 0.46 -38.29
C SER A 477 14.47 -0.01 -39.31
N GLU A 478 14.68 -1.22 -39.86
CA GLU A 478 13.69 -1.86 -40.73
C GLU A 478 12.34 -2.08 -40.04
N LEU A 479 12.38 -2.35 -38.72
CA LEU A 479 11.18 -2.49 -37.91
C LEU A 479 10.37 -1.18 -37.83
N ALA A 480 11.04 -0.02 -37.82
CA ALA A 480 10.37 1.27 -37.86
C ALA A 480 9.61 1.48 -39.17
N LYS A 481 10.16 1.01 -40.30
CA LYS A 481 9.47 1.05 -41.60
C LYS A 481 8.23 0.18 -41.59
N ILE A 482 8.33 -1.06 -41.09
CA ILE A 482 7.19 -1.98 -40.97
C ILE A 482 6.08 -1.36 -40.11
N TYR A 483 6.43 -0.77 -38.96
CA TYR A 483 5.44 -0.10 -38.10
C TYR A 483 4.81 1.11 -38.79
N PHE A 484 5.62 1.93 -39.46
CA PHE A 484 5.14 3.07 -40.22
C PHE A 484 4.14 2.66 -41.31
N GLU A 485 4.47 1.66 -42.11
CA GLU A 485 3.61 1.13 -43.19
C GLU A 485 2.28 0.59 -42.65
N TYR A 486 2.33 -0.21 -41.57
CA TYR A 486 1.14 -0.69 -40.89
C TYR A 486 0.25 0.46 -40.39
N ILE A 487 0.86 1.49 -39.77
CA ILE A 487 0.14 2.66 -39.27
C ILE A 487 -0.48 3.46 -40.43
N GLN A 488 0.24 3.66 -41.55
CA GLN A 488 -0.30 4.35 -42.72
C GLN A 488 -1.51 3.61 -43.31
N LYS A 489 -1.40 2.29 -43.49
CA LYS A 489 -2.48 1.43 -43.99
C LYS A 489 -3.73 1.52 -43.13
N ASN A 490 -3.58 1.60 -41.81
CA ASN A 490 -4.71 1.79 -40.90
C ASN A 490 -5.31 3.20 -40.99
N PHE A 491 -4.51 4.24 -41.18
CA PHE A 491 -5.05 5.58 -41.46
C PHE A 491 -5.82 5.64 -42.79
N GLU A 492 -5.38 4.93 -43.82
CA GLU A 492 -6.13 4.78 -45.07
C GLU A 492 -7.47 4.08 -44.82
N LEU A 493 -7.48 3.01 -44.01
CA LEU A 493 -8.71 2.31 -43.64
C LEU A 493 -9.68 3.21 -42.85
N ILE A 494 -9.17 3.97 -41.87
CA ILE A 494 -9.94 4.97 -41.10
C ILE A 494 -10.58 6.00 -42.05
N ALA A 495 -9.82 6.50 -43.03
CA ALA A 495 -10.33 7.44 -44.03
C ALA A 495 -11.40 6.80 -44.94
N HIS A 496 -11.19 5.56 -45.38
CA HIS A 496 -12.17 4.80 -46.17
C HIS A 496 -13.49 4.56 -45.41
N GLN A 497 -13.40 4.26 -44.12
CA GLN A 497 -14.57 4.10 -43.24
C GLN A 497 -15.19 5.45 -42.83
N LYS A 498 -14.59 6.57 -43.22
CA LYS A 498 -15.02 7.94 -42.88
C LYS A 498 -15.10 8.18 -41.37
N LEU A 499 -14.24 7.51 -40.61
CA LEU A 499 -14.18 7.67 -39.16
C LEU A 499 -13.46 8.97 -38.80
N ARG A 500 -14.12 9.83 -38.02
CA ARG A 500 -13.52 11.05 -37.51
C ARG A 500 -12.77 10.76 -36.21
N VAL A 501 -11.46 10.56 -36.29
CA VAL A 501 -10.60 10.38 -35.12
C VAL A 501 -10.41 11.72 -34.40
N GLY A 502 -10.88 11.81 -33.16
CA GLY A 502 -10.80 13.03 -32.35
C GLY A 502 -9.65 13.06 -31.37
N ALA A 503 -9.05 11.91 -31.04
CA ALA A 503 -7.92 11.77 -30.14
C ALA A 503 -7.22 10.42 -30.34
N LEU A 504 -5.90 10.38 -30.11
CA LEU A 504 -5.16 9.17 -29.77
C LEU A 504 -5.21 8.99 -28.24
N LEU A 505 -5.57 7.81 -27.76
CA LEU A 505 -5.55 7.46 -26.34
C LEU A 505 -4.75 6.17 -26.15
N ILE A 506 -3.66 6.24 -25.38
CA ILE A 506 -2.80 5.08 -25.12
C ILE A 506 -2.32 5.02 -23.67
N GLU A 507 -2.21 3.79 -23.14
CA GLU A 507 -1.33 3.50 -22.01
C GLU A 507 0.12 3.45 -22.53
N PRO A 508 1.05 4.27 -22.01
CA PRO A 508 2.42 4.27 -22.51
C PRO A 508 3.18 3.05 -21.99
N ILE A 509 3.94 2.39 -22.88
CA ILE A 509 4.89 1.31 -22.60
C ILE A 509 4.26 -0.01 -22.12
N ILE A 510 3.26 0.01 -21.24
CA ILE A 510 2.64 -1.20 -20.71
C ILE A 510 1.12 -1.02 -20.63
N GLN A 511 0.38 -2.03 -21.12
CA GLN A 511 -1.04 -2.17 -20.83
C GLN A 511 -1.22 -3.00 -19.58
N GLY A 512 -1.70 -2.38 -18.51
CA GLY A 512 -1.83 -3.02 -17.20
C GLY A 512 -2.92 -4.08 -17.20
N ALA A 513 -4.18 -3.65 -17.36
CA ALA A 513 -5.34 -4.55 -17.28
C ALA A 513 -5.44 -5.52 -18.47
N GLY A 514 -4.82 -5.18 -19.60
CA GLY A 514 -4.66 -6.06 -20.76
C GLY A 514 -3.72 -7.26 -20.54
N GLY A 515 -3.18 -7.43 -19.32
CA GLY A 515 -2.31 -8.56 -18.96
C GLY A 515 -0.84 -8.18 -18.89
N MET A 516 -0.51 -7.00 -18.36
CA MET A 516 0.86 -6.51 -18.21
C MET A 516 1.69 -6.60 -19.51
N LYS A 517 1.05 -6.29 -20.65
CA LYS A 517 1.67 -6.42 -21.97
C LYS A 517 2.59 -5.24 -22.22
N PHE A 518 3.89 -5.52 -22.31
CA PHE A 518 4.93 -4.53 -22.58
C PHE A 518 4.98 -4.27 -24.08
N ILE A 519 4.54 -3.07 -24.47
CA ILE A 519 4.45 -2.62 -25.86
C ILE A 519 5.82 -2.16 -26.32
N ASP A 520 6.17 -2.43 -27.59
CA ASP A 520 7.40 -1.86 -28.16
C ASP A 520 7.36 -0.32 -28.16
N PRO A 521 8.27 0.36 -27.40
CA PRO A 521 8.34 1.82 -27.39
C PRO A 521 8.47 2.45 -28.77
N LEU A 522 9.15 1.76 -29.71
CA LEU A 522 9.33 2.23 -31.08
C LEU A 522 7.98 2.41 -31.79
N PHE A 523 7.07 1.46 -31.62
CA PHE A 523 5.74 1.51 -32.24
C PHE A 523 4.93 2.71 -31.74
N GLN A 524 4.94 2.94 -30.42
CA GLN A 524 4.23 4.08 -29.84
C GLN A 524 4.83 5.42 -30.27
N LYS A 525 6.16 5.53 -30.35
CA LYS A 525 6.85 6.74 -30.87
C LYS A 525 6.39 7.07 -32.29
N ILE A 526 6.35 6.06 -33.19
CA ILE A 526 5.90 6.25 -34.58
C ILE A 526 4.42 6.61 -34.63
N LEU A 527 3.56 5.90 -33.89
CA LEU A 527 2.12 6.18 -33.84
C LEU A 527 1.82 7.61 -33.37
N VAL A 528 2.48 8.05 -32.30
CA VAL A 528 2.35 9.42 -31.78
C VAL A 528 2.81 10.44 -32.83
N SER A 529 3.96 10.22 -33.46
CA SER A 529 4.47 11.10 -34.53
C SER A 529 3.49 11.23 -35.70
N GLU A 530 2.90 10.12 -36.14
CA GLU A 530 1.91 10.12 -37.23
C GLU A 530 0.59 10.79 -36.87
N CYS A 531 0.15 10.67 -35.60
CA CYS A 531 -1.00 11.40 -35.09
C CYS A 531 -0.73 12.91 -35.01
N GLN A 532 0.45 13.31 -34.54
CA GLN A 532 0.86 14.72 -34.47
C GLN A 532 0.91 15.38 -35.85
N LYS A 533 1.47 14.71 -36.87
CA LYS A 533 1.45 15.19 -38.28
C LYS A 533 0.04 15.44 -38.80
N ARG A 534 -0.94 14.67 -38.30
CA ARG A 534 -2.38 14.76 -38.64
C ARG A 534 -3.17 15.68 -37.71
N LYS A 535 -2.51 16.35 -36.75
CA LYS A 535 -3.14 17.20 -35.73
C LYS A 535 -4.20 16.46 -34.90
N ILE A 536 -4.00 15.17 -34.69
CA ILE A 536 -4.82 14.37 -33.77
C ILE A 536 -4.25 14.57 -32.36
N PRO A 537 -5.05 15.06 -31.39
CA PRO A 537 -4.62 15.21 -30.00
C PRO A 537 -4.09 13.93 -29.39
N ILE A 538 -3.01 14.02 -28.61
CA ILE A 538 -2.36 12.90 -27.95
C ILE A 538 -2.72 12.88 -26.46
N ILE A 539 -3.53 11.89 -26.06
CA ILE A 539 -3.83 11.58 -24.66
C ILE A 539 -2.94 10.42 -24.21
N ILE A 540 -2.11 10.67 -23.20
CA ILE A 540 -1.33 9.62 -22.53
C ILE A 540 -2.00 9.28 -21.19
N ASP A 541 -2.45 8.04 -21.05
CA ASP A 541 -3.01 7.53 -19.81
C ASP A 541 -1.90 6.99 -18.89
N GLU A 542 -1.45 7.83 -17.96
CA GLU A 542 -0.46 7.47 -16.93
C GLU A 542 -1.10 7.15 -15.58
N VAL A 543 -2.39 6.80 -15.56
CA VAL A 543 -3.06 6.35 -14.34
C VAL A 543 -2.36 5.15 -13.73
N PHE A 544 -1.80 4.25 -14.55
CA PHE A 544 -1.01 3.12 -14.08
C PHE A 544 0.50 3.42 -14.00
N THR A 545 1.06 4.06 -15.02
CA THR A 545 2.51 4.13 -15.26
C THR A 545 3.20 5.34 -14.63
N GLY A 546 2.43 6.36 -14.24
CA GLY A 546 2.94 7.58 -13.63
C GLY A 546 3.56 7.36 -12.25
N PHE A 547 4.28 8.37 -11.78
CA PHE A 547 4.95 8.41 -10.47
C PHE A 547 5.90 7.23 -10.24
N TRP A 548 6.82 7.02 -11.18
CA TRP A 548 7.94 6.06 -11.04
C TRP A 548 7.58 4.59 -11.06
N ARG A 549 6.33 4.21 -11.37
CA ARG A 549 5.93 2.81 -11.55
C ARG A 549 6.90 2.06 -12.48
N LEU A 550 7.32 2.70 -13.57
CA LEU A 550 8.25 2.15 -14.57
C LEU A 550 9.72 2.52 -14.34
N GLY A 551 10.08 3.10 -13.19
CA GLY A 551 11.45 3.54 -12.89
C GLY A 551 11.81 4.93 -13.43
N LYS A 552 10.84 5.65 -14.01
CA LYS A 552 10.88 7.08 -14.32
C LYS A 552 9.59 7.74 -13.89
N MET A 553 9.68 9.01 -13.53
CA MET A 553 8.55 9.78 -13.00
C MET A 553 7.32 9.80 -13.91
N THR A 554 7.54 9.83 -15.22
CA THR A 554 6.49 9.70 -16.25
C THR A 554 7.01 8.83 -17.39
N ALA A 555 6.15 7.97 -17.91
CA ALA A 555 6.45 7.10 -19.04
C ALA A 555 6.62 7.89 -20.35
N ALA A 556 5.97 9.04 -20.50
CA ALA A 556 6.17 9.95 -21.63
C ALA A 556 7.63 10.40 -21.78
N GLN A 557 8.36 10.58 -20.66
CA GLN A 557 9.81 10.85 -20.70
C GLN A 557 10.61 9.68 -21.27
N MET A 558 10.23 8.44 -20.93
CA MET A 558 10.90 7.24 -21.47
C MET A 558 10.63 7.07 -22.97
N LEU A 559 9.45 7.48 -23.44
CA LEU A 559 9.10 7.50 -24.86
C LEU A 559 9.65 8.73 -25.60
N ASN A 560 10.25 9.71 -24.90
CA ASN A 560 10.65 10.99 -25.47
C ASN A 560 9.50 11.70 -26.25
N ILE A 561 8.28 11.61 -25.74
CA ILE A 561 7.10 12.25 -26.34
C ILE A 561 6.54 13.34 -25.41
N LYS A 562 5.91 14.35 -26.02
CA LYS A 562 5.16 15.36 -25.30
C LYS A 562 3.66 15.14 -25.51
N PRO A 563 2.90 14.77 -24.48
CA PRO A 563 1.44 14.68 -24.57
C PRO A 563 0.81 16.02 -24.89
N ASP A 564 -0.45 15.99 -25.33
CA ASP A 564 -1.32 17.16 -25.32
C ASP A 564 -2.19 17.18 -24.06
N VAL A 565 -2.57 15.99 -23.62
CA VAL A 565 -3.31 15.74 -22.38
C VAL A 565 -2.74 14.49 -21.71
N ALA A 566 -2.67 14.46 -20.38
CA ALA A 566 -2.24 13.27 -19.66
C ALA A 566 -3.06 13.06 -18.38
N CYS A 567 -3.34 11.79 -18.07
CA CYS A 567 -4.13 11.40 -16.90
C CYS A 567 -3.25 10.73 -15.84
N TYR A 568 -3.46 11.06 -14.57
CA TYR A 568 -2.72 10.49 -13.45
C TYR A 568 -3.66 10.17 -12.28
N ALA A 569 -3.47 9.04 -11.61
CA ALA A 569 -4.19 8.66 -10.38
C ALA A 569 -3.34 7.64 -9.60
N LYS A 570 -3.95 6.65 -8.93
CA LYS A 570 -3.29 5.53 -8.22
C LYS A 570 -2.14 5.99 -7.31
N LEU A 571 -0.88 5.87 -7.77
CA LEU A 571 0.31 6.28 -7.02
C LEU A 571 0.35 7.77 -6.67
N LEU A 572 -0.45 8.61 -7.33
CA LEU A 572 -0.62 10.03 -7.01
C LEU A 572 -0.81 10.25 -5.51
N SER A 573 -1.66 9.45 -4.85
CA SER A 573 -1.98 9.56 -3.43
C SER A 573 -1.38 8.44 -2.57
N GLY A 574 -0.38 7.72 -3.11
CA GLY A 574 0.35 6.69 -2.39
C GLY A 574 -0.51 5.51 -1.92
N GLY A 575 -1.70 5.34 -2.52
CA GLY A 575 -2.67 4.31 -2.14
C GLY A 575 -3.46 4.58 -0.86
N LEU A 576 -3.47 5.82 -0.33
CA LEU A 576 -4.28 6.17 0.84
C LEU A 576 -5.71 6.60 0.48
N LEU A 577 -5.88 7.46 -0.53
CA LEU A 577 -7.18 8.07 -0.89
C LEU A 577 -7.42 8.10 -2.40
N PRO A 578 -8.67 7.99 -2.89
CA PRO A 578 -8.94 8.21 -4.30
C PRO A 578 -8.65 9.67 -4.68
N MET A 579 -7.90 9.85 -5.78
CA MET A 579 -7.68 11.14 -6.41
C MET A 579 -7.15 10.93 -7.83
N SER A 580 -7.43 11.87 -8.72
CA SER A 580 -6.85 11.91 -10.06
C SER A 580 -6.66 13.35 -10.55
N VAL A 581 -5.80 13.50 -11.56
CA VAL A 581 -5.59 14.76 -12.27
C VAL A 581 -5.50 14.53 -13.77
N THR A 582 -5.98 15.50 -14.53
CA THR A 582 -5.82 15.60 -15.98
C THR A 582 -5.01 16.85 -16.29
N LEU A 583 -3.80 16.67 -16.81
CA LEU A 583 -2.94 17.77 -17.24
C LEU A 583 -3.20 18.08 -18.72
N ALA A 584 -3.16 19.35 -19.10
CA ALA A 584 -3.33 19.78 -20.49
C ALA A 584 -2.42 20.97 -20.82
N ARG A 585 -2.11 21.13 -22.12
CA ARG A 585 -1.44 22.33 -22.65
C ARG A 585 -2.36 23.55 -22.63
N GLU A 586 -1.76 24.74 -22.59
CA GLU A 586 -2.50 26.00 -22.63
C GLU A 586 -3.47 26.08 -23.82
N GLU A 587 -2.99 25.71 -25.02
CA GLU A 587 -3.77 25.83 -26.26
C GLU A 587 -5.03 24.95 -26.32
N TYR A 588 -5.15 23.96 -25.42
CA TYR A 588 -6.35 23.13 -25.26
C TYR A 588 -7.31 23.76 -24.27
N PHE A 589 -6.80 24.38 -23.21
CA PHE A 589 -7.59 25.16 -22.26
C PHE A 589 -8.23 26.38 -22.91
N GLU A 590 -7.51 27.08 -23.79
CA GLU A 590 -8.02 28.23 -24.55
C GLU A 590 -9.29 27.92 -25.35
N CYS A 591 -9.47 26.66 -25.77
CA CYS A 591 -10.66 26.21 -26.51
C CYS A 591 -11.96 26.20 -25.67
N PHE A 592 -11.85 26.41 -24.36
CA PHE A 592 -12.97 26.49 -23.42
C PHE A 592 -13.20 27.92 -22.90
N LEU A 593 -12.40 28.90 -23.34
CA LEU A 593 -12.57 30.30 -22.97
C LEU A 593 -13.66 30.98 -23.82
N GLY A 594 -14.45 31.83 -23.17
CA GLY A 594 -15.37 32.75 -23.81
C GLY A 594 -16.41 33.30 -22.85
N ASP A 595 -17.31 34.14 -23.35
CA ASP A 595 -18.20 34.97 -22.52
C ASP A 595 -19.41 34.24 -21.94
N SER A 596 -19.57 32.94 -22.24
CA SER A 596 -20.74 32.16 -21.87
C SER A 596 -20.37 30.81 -21.26
N LEU A 597 -21.18 30.36 -20.30
CA LEU A 597 -20.91 29.16 -19.50
C LEU A 597 -20.89 27.87 -20.35
N ASP A 598 -21.63 27.82 -21.45
CA ASP A 598 -21.67 26.68 -22.38
C ASP A 598 -20.33 26.44 -23.11
N LYS A 599 -19.46 27.45 -23.16
CA LYS A 599 -18.09 27.30 -23.70
C LYS A 599 -17.16 26.59 -22.72
N ALA A 600 -17.40 26.71 -21.41
CA ALA A 600 -16.57 26.13 -20.38
C ALA A 600 -16.60 24.59 -20.40
N LEU A 601 -15.63 23.97 -19.73
CA LEU A 601 -15.64 22.53 -19.49
C LEU A 601 -16.61 22.21 -18.35
N LEU A 602 -17.87 21.91 -18.70
CA LEU A 602 -18.91 21.54 -17.74
C LEU A 602 -18.75 20.07 -17.31
N HIS A 603 -17.71 19.82 -16.51
CA HIS A 603 -17.45 18.59 -15.78
C HIS A 603 -17.07 18.99 -14.36
N GLY A 604 -17.62 18.35 -13.34
CA GLY A 604 -17.19 18.55 -11.96
C GLY A 604 -17.70 17.44 -11.07
N HIS A 605 -17.00 17.22 -9.96
CA HIS A 605 -17.38 16.29 -8.92
C HIS A 605 -17.46 17.03 -7.58
N SER A 606 -18.26 16.52 -6.65
CA SER A 606 -18.43 17.17 -5.34
C SER A 606 -17.10 17.27 -4.58
N TYR A 607 -16.22 16.26 -4.69
CA TYR A 607 -14.94 16.21 -3.98
C TYR A 607 -13.72 16.68 -4.79
N THR A 608 -13.96 17.32 -5.95
CA THR A 608 -12.90 17.85 -6.81
C THR A 608 -11.88 18.66 -5.98
N ALA A 609 -10.60 18.30 -6.13
CA ALA A 609 -9.46 18.94 -5.46
C ALA A 609 -9.59 19.02 -3.92
N THR A 610 -10.08 17.95 -3.28
CA THR A 610 -10.12 17.85 -1.81
C THR A 610 -8.77 18.22 -1.17
N PRO A 611 -8.74 19.14 -0.15
CA PRO A 611 -7.51 19.50 0.55
C PRO A 611 -6.77 18.29 1.14
N ILE A 612 -7.51 17.28 1.61
CA ILE A 612 -6.96 16.04 2.17
C ILE A 612 -6.22 15.27 1.07
N GLY A 613 -6.87 15.01 -0.07
CA GLY A 613 -6.24 14.32 -1.20
C GLY A 613 -5.03 15.07 -1.74
N CYS A 614 -5.12 16.40 -1.86
CA CYS A 614 -3.99 17.23 -2.29
C CYS A 614 -2.79 17.14 -1.34
N SER A 615 -3.04 17.20 -0.03
CA SER A 615 -1.97 17.10 0.99
C SER A 615 -1.32 15.71 1.00
N VAL A 616 -2.13 14.66 0.88
CA VAL A 616 -1.65 13.28 0.78
C VAL A 616 -0.83 13.07 -0.48
N ALA A 617 -1.24 13.62 -1.61
CA ALA A 617 -0.50 13.50 -2.87
C ALA A 617 0.85 14.22 -2.83
N LEU A 618 0.93 15.38 -2.16
CA LEU A 618 2.20 16.08 -1.93
C LEU A 618 3.19 15.22 -1.14
N GLU A 619 2.74 14.67 -0.01
CA GLU A 619 3.56 13.82 0.85
C GLU A 619 3.94 12.51 0.14
N SER A 620 2.99 11.89 -0.57
CA SER A 620 3.26 10.71 -1.40
C SER A 620 4.36 10.96 -2.42
N PHE A 621 4.35 12.12 -3.09
CA PHE A 621 5.39 12.49 -4.03
C PHE A 621 6.76 12.59 -3.34
N ASP A 622 6.83 13.23 -2.18
CA ASP A 622 8.09 13.41 -1.45
C ASP A 622 8.64 12.07 -0.93
N GLU A 623 7.77 11.19 -0.43
CA GLU A 623 8.15 9.86 0.01
C GLU A 623 8.62 8.98 -1.16
N ILE A 624 7.89 8.94 -2.28
CA ILE A 624 8.33 8.20 -3.48
C ILE A 624 9.70 8.71 -3.96
N GLN A 625 9.88 10.04 -4.03
CA GLN A 625 11.14 10.64 -4.46
C GLN A 625 12.29 10.30 -3.51
N ALA A 626 12.04 10.30 -2.19
CA ALA A 626 13.03 9.91 -1.19
C ALA A 626 13.42 8.42 -1.32
N SER A 627 12.44 7.53 -1.50
CA SER A 627 12.69 6.08 -1.69
C SER A 627 13.54 5.81 -2.92
N ILE A 628 13.25 6.48 -4.03
CA ILE A 628 13.89 6.21 -5.32
C ILE A 628 15.33 6.68 -5.39
N ASN A 629 15.73 7.64 -4.57
CA ASN A 629 17.14 8.05 -4.47
C ASN A 629 18.07 6.91 -4.04
N TYR A 630 17.53 5.82 -3.48
CA TYR A 630 18.27 4.61 -3.09
C TYR A 630 18.15 3.46 -4.11
N CYS A 631 17.43 3.69 -5.21
CA CYS A 631 17.22 2.70 -6.24
C CYS A 631 18.49 2.45 -7.06
N VAL A 632 18.67 1.21 -7.53
CA VAL A 632 19.75 0.87 -8.45
C VAL A 632 19.34 1.28 -9.86
N GLU A 633 20.12 2.18 -10.47
CA GLU A 633 19.94 2.51 -11.88
C GLU A 633 20.52 1.40 -12.76
N ARG A 634 19.70 0.90 -13.70
CA ARG A 634 20.12 0.03 -14.79
C ARG A 634 19.56 0.59 -16.09
N ASP A 635 20.42 0.76 -17.09
CA ASP A 635 20.04 1.39 -18.37
C ASP A 635 19.38 2.77 -18.19
N SER A 636 19.87 3.56 -17.21
CA SER A 636 19.29 4.83 -16.79
C SER A 636 17.86 4.76 -16.24
N ILE A 637 17.36 3.57 -15.89
CA ILE A 637 16.03 3.35 -15.30
C ILE A 637 16.20 2.81 -13.88
N CYS A 638 15.49 3.40 -12.92
CA CYS A 638 15.45 2.84 -11.56
C CYS A 638 14.76 1.46 -11.59
N ASN A 639 15.42 0.42 -11.09
CA ASN A 639 14.86 -0.92 -11.06
C ASN A 639 15.03 -1.58 -9.68
N LEU A 640 13.98 -2.29 -9.25
CA LEU A 640 13.94 -2.92 -7.92
C LEU A 640 14.31 -4.41 -7.95
N TRP A 641 14.41 -5.02 -9.13
CA TRP A 641 14.43 -6.47 -9.25
C TRP A 641 15.81 -7.08 -9.51
N ASN A 642 16.02 -8.28 -8.99
CA ASN A 642 17.21 -9.07 -9.26
C ASN A 642 17.10 -9.85 -10.57
N TYR A 643 17.73 -9.29 -11.61
CA TYR A 643 17.67 -9.85 -12.95
C TYR A 643 18.33 -11.22 -13.11
N SER A 644 19.28 -11.58 -12.25
CA SER A 644 19.89 -12.92 -12.32
C SER A 644 18.88 -14.03 -12.02
N ILE A 645 17.88 -13.75 -11.15
CA ILE A 645 16.79 -14.68 -10.85
C ILE A 645 15.73 -14.63 -11.95
N ILE A 646 15.38 -13.43 -12.43
CA ILE A 646 14.45 -13.23 -13.55
C ILE A 646 14.92 -13.97 -14.80
N GLU A 647 16.20 -13.92 -15.13
CA GLU A 647 16.80 -14.64 -16.25
C GLU A 647 16.61 -16.16 -16.11
N LYS A 648 16.75 -16.71 -14.89
CA LYS A 648 16.49 -18.14 -14.62
C LYS A 648 15.01 -18.47 -14.84
N ILE A 649 14.08 -17.64 -14.33
CA ILE A 649 12.64 -17.82 -14.55
C ILE A 649 12.32 -17.79 -16.05
N SER A 650 12.95 -16.89 -16.82
CA SER A 650 12.73 -16.77 -18.27
C SER A 650 13.11 -18.02 -19.07
N CYS A 651 14.01 -18.86 -18.53
CA CYS A 651 14.47 -20.10 -19.15
C CYS A 651 13.53 -21.29 -18.94
N LEU A 652 12.57 -21.19 -18.02
CA LEU A 652 11.67 -22.30 -17.71
C LEU A 652 10.75 -22.63 -18.89
N SER A 653 10.51 -23.92 -19.15
CA SER A 653 9.76 -24.40 -20.33
C SER A 653 8.28 -24.02 -20.27
N ASN A 654 7.71 -23.96 -19.07
CA ASN A 654 6.34 -23.60 -18.75
C ASN A 654 6.05 -22.08 -18.76
N ILE A 655 7.05 -21.24 -19.01
CA ILE A 655 6.88 -19.78 -19.09
C ILE A 655 6.83 -19.30 -20.54
N ALA A 656 5.83 -18.51 -20.91
CA ALA A 656 5.71 -17.90 -22.23
C ALA A 656 6.61 -16.66 -22.36
N GLY A 657 6.68 -15.85 -21.31
CA GLY A 657 7.50 -14.65 -21.26
C GLY A 657 7.55 -14.03 -19.88
N VAL A 658 8.60 -13.26 -19.61
CA VAL A 658 8.79 -12.53 -18.35
C VAL A 658 9.04 -11.06 -18.64
N TYR A 659 8.57 -10.19 -17.75
CA TYR A 659 8.67 -8.75 -17.85
C TYR A 659 9.12 -8.20 -16.49
N ALA A 660 10.11 -7.32 -16.49
CA ALA A 660 10.53 -6.62 -15.29
C ALA A 660 11.01 -5.22 -15.65
N LEU A 661 10.38 -4.20 -15.07
CA LEU A 661 10.67 -2.79 -15.31
C LEU A 661 10.18 -1.95 -14.12
N GLY A 662 11.04 -1.09 -13.58
CA GLY A 662 10.69 -0.27 -12.42
C GLY A 662 10.31 -1.12 -11.22
N SER A 663 9.09 -0.90 -10.72
CA SER A 663 8.51 -1.67 -9.62
C SER A 663 7.69 -2.87 -10.09
N ILE A 664 7.66 -3.18 -11.39
CA ILE A 664 6.81 -4.23 -11.97
C ILE A 664 7.66 -5.46 -12.25
N PHE A 665 7.20 -6.62 -11.78
CA PHE A 665 7.58 -7.92 -12.28
C PHE A 665 6.32 -8.65 -12.73
N ALA A 666 6.32 -9.23 -13.93
CA ALA A 666 5.23 -10.03 -14.43
C ALA A 666 5.75 -11.23 -15.21
N LEU A 667 5.01 -12.32 -15.19
CA LEU A 667 5.27 -13.50 -16.00
C LEU A 667 3.98 -13.99 -16.62
N GLU A 668 4.10 -14.58 -17.81
CA GLU A 668 3.01 -15.21 -18.52
C GLU A 668 3.23 -16.73 -18.53
N LEU A 669 2.28 -17.47 -17.96
CA LEU A 669 2.31 -18.93 -17.93
C LEU A 669 1.91 -19.47 -19.31
N LYS A 670 2.56 -20.56 -19.75
CA LYS A 670 2.05 -21.37 -20.86
C LYS A 670 0.90 -22.23 -20.36
N ASP A 671 -0.23 -22.11 -21.03
CA ASP A 671 -1.44 -22.88 -20.73
C ASP A 671 -2.13 -23.27 -22.05
N THR A 672 -2.88 -24.37 -22.04
CA THR A 672 -3.68 -24.85 -23.18
C THR A 672 -4.96 -24.03 -23.34
N GLU A 673 -5.48 -23.45 -22.26
CA GLU A 673 -6.57 -22.46 -22.25
C GLU A 673 -6.05 -21.07 -21.85
N SER A 674 -6.39 -20.04 -22.63
CA SER A 674 -5.93 -18.65 -22.37
C SER A 674 -6.95 -17.82 -21.59
N GLY A 675 -6.48 -16.75 -20.93
CA GLY A 675 -7.35 -15.80 -20.24
C GLY A 675 -7.91 -16.29 -18.90
N TYR A 676 -9.10 -15.81 -18.51
CA TYR A 676 -9.72 -16.04 -17.19
C TYR A 676 -10.10 -17.51 -16.90
N ALA A 677 -10.08 -18.36 -17.92
CA ALA A 677 -10.34 -19.80 -17.79
C ALA A 677 -9.12 -20.61 -17.31
N SER A 678 -7.91 -20.03 -17.37
CA SER A 678 -6.66 -20.72 -16.99
C SER A 678 -6.75 -21.37 -15.61
N ILE A 679 -6.68 -22.70 -15.60
CA ILE A 679 -6.66 -23.52 -14.38
C ILE A 679 -5.30 -23.38 -13.72
N ARG A 680 -4.22 -23.39 -14.53
CA ARG A 680 -2.84 -23.27 -14.07
C ARG A 680 -2.60 -21.99 -13.27
N ALA A 681 -3.09 -20.85 -13.76
CA ALA A 681 -2.94 -19.58 -13.05
C ALA A 681 -3.60 -19.59 -11.67
N LYS A 682 -4.75 -20.27 -11.52
CA LYS A 682 -5.44 -20.39 -10.23
C LYS A 682 -4.68 -21.25 -9.23
N GLU A 683 -4.11 -22.36 -9.70
CA GLU A 683 -3.27 -23.24 -8.89
C GLU A 683 -2.00 -22.51 -8.42
N PHE A 684 -1.32 -21.84 -9.33
CA PHE A 684 -0.12 -21.07 -9.01
C PHE A 684 -0.39 -19.89 -8.06
N VAL A 685 -1.53 -19.18 -8.24
CA VAL A 685 -1.98 -18.17 -7.26
C VAL A 685 -2.20 -18.78 -5.88
N THR A 686 -2.77 -19.98 -5.80
CA THR A 686 -3.00 -20.67 -4.52
C THR A 686 -1.67 -21.04 -3.85
N GLN A 687 -0.70 -21.55 -4.60
CA GLN A 687 0.64 -21.85 -4.10
C GLN A 687 1.37 -20.60 -3.59
N LEU A 688 1.29 -19.48 -4.31
CA LEU A 688 1.84 -18.20 -3.87
C LEU A 688 1.15 -17.67 -2.62
N GLN A 689 -0.17 -17.83 -2.51
CA GLN A 689 -0.90 -17.47 -1.30
C GLN A 689 -0.46 -18.31 -0.10
N ASN A 690 -0.28 -19.62 -0.28
CA ASN A 690 0.26 -20.51 0.76
C ASN A 690 1.68 -20.10 1.18
N ALA A 691 2.47 -19.57 0.24
CA ALA A 691 3.78 -18.98 0.50
C ALA A 691 3.72 -17.53 1.04
N SER A 692 2.57 -17.06 1.53
CA SER A 692 2.37 -15.72 2.08
C SER A 692 2.58 -14.57 1.08
N ILE A 693 2.18 -14.75 -0.17
CA ILE A 693 2.24 -13.73 -1.23
C ILE A 693 0.81 -13.52 -1.77
N ALA A 694 0.25 -12.34 -1.54
CA ALA A 694 -1.09 -11.96 -1.99
C ALA A 694 -1.06 -11.41 -3.41
N VAL A 695 -1.29 -12.28 -4.39
CA VAL A 695 -1.36 -11.96 -5.82
C VAL A 695 -2.80 -11.99 -6.35
N ARG A 696 -3.03 -11.30 -7.47
CA ARG A 696 -4.22 -11.46 -8.32
C ARG A 696 -3.78 -11.84 -9.74
N PRO A 697 -4.44 -12.78 -10.41
CA PRO A 697 -4.13 -13.10 -11.80
C PRO A 697 -4.74 -12.10 -12.77
N LEU A 698 -4.17 -12.00 -13.97
CA LEU A 698 -4.75 -11.38 -15.16
C LEU A 698 -4.73 -12.42 -16.28
N GLY A 699 -5.77 -13.26 -16.32
CA GLY A 699 -5.74 -14.47 -17.15
C GLY A 699 -4.60 -15.41 -16.75
N ASN A 700 -3.74 -15.76 -17.71
CA ASN A 700 -2.52 -16.56 -17.51
C ASN A 700 -1.30 -15.72 -17.05
N VAL A 701 -1.48 -14.42 -16.80
CA VAL A 701 -0.42 -13.52 -16.33
C VAL A 701 -0.47 -13.37 -14.82
N ILE A 702 0.70 -13.49 -14.20
CA ILE A 702 0.92 -13.27 -12.78
C ILE A 702 1.86 -12.08 -12.64
N TYR A 703 1.53 -11.17 -11.74
CA TYR A 703 2.31 -9.96 -11.55
C TYR A 703 2.54 -9.67 -10.08
N ILE A 704 3.64 -8.97 -9.84
CA ILE A 704 4.03 -8.41 -8.56
C ILE A 704 4.39 -6.94 -8.78
N LEU A 705 3.79 -6.09 -7.97
CA LEU A 705 4.14 -4.70 -7.87
C LEU A 705 4.88 -4.47 -6.55
N ALA A 706 6.14 -4.08 -6.66
CA ALA A 706 6.97 -3.75 -5.52
C ALA A 706 6.66 -2.36 -4.96
N GLY A 707 6.82 -2.21 -3.65
CA GLY A 707 6.96 -0.91 -3.03
C GLY A 707 8.37 -0.37 -3.27
N PHE A 708 8.51 0.93 -3.48
CA PHE A 708 9.80 1.63 -3.55
C PHE A 708 10.59 1.53 -2.24
N ASN A 709 9.91 1.26 -1.12
CA ASN A 709 10.50 1.02 0.19
C ASN A 709 10.75 -0.47 0.50
N SER A 710 10.41 -1.38 -0.42
CA SER A 710 10.60 -2.82 -0.22
C SER A 710 12.08 -3.16 -0.17
N SER A 711 12.47 -3.99 0.79
CA SER A 711 13.87 -4.39 0.92
C SER A 711 14.27 -5.36 -0.21
N LYS A 712 15.49 -5.19 -0.75
CA LYS A 712 16.02 -6.06 -1.79
C LYS A 712 15.99 -7.54 -1.37
N LYS A 713 16.32 -7.83 -0.11
CA LYS A 713 16.28 -9.20 0.44
C LYS A 713 14.87 -9.80 0.35
N LYS A 714 13.82 -9.02 0.64
CA LYS A 714 12.42 -9.47 0.56
C LYS A 714 12.02 -9.73 -0.90
N LEU A 715 12.34 -8.82 -1.82
CA LEU A 715 12.03 -8.98 -3.25
C LEU A 715 12.76 -10.18 -3.86
N ASP A 716 14.05 -10.36 -3.55
CA ASP A 716 14.84 -11.51 -4.00
C ASP A 716 14.25 -12.83 -3.46
N SER A 717 13.84 -12.86 -2.19
CA SER A 717 13.16 -14.02 -1.60
C SER A 717 11.86 -14.37 -2.33
N ILE A 718 11.06 -13.37 -2.73
CA ILE A 718 9.82 -13.59 -3.49
C ILE A 718 10.12 -14.18 -4.87
N LEU A 719 11.12 -13.64 -5.58
CA LEU A 719 11.53 -14.18 -6.88
C LEU A 719 12.06 -15.62 -6.77
N MET A 720 12.79 -15.95 -5.70
CA MET A 720 13.26 -17.32 -5.45
C MET A 720 12.11 -18.27 -5.18
N ILE A 721 11.12 -17.89 -4.37
CA ILE A 721 9.91 -18.70 -4.13
C ILE A 721 9.18 -19.00 -5.45
N ILE A 722 9.01 -17.99 -6.30
CA ILE A 722 8.42 -18.15 -7.63
C ILE A 722 9.21 -19.14 -8.47
N LEU A 723 10.53 -18.97 -8.53
CA LEU A 723 11.41 -19.87 -9.28
C LEU A 723 11.30 -21.31 -8.77
N GLU A 724 11.30 -21.52 -7.45
CA GLU A 724 11.20 -22.84 -6.84
C GLU A 724 9.87 -23.53 -7.14
N ILE A 725 8.75 -22.81 -7.00
CA ILE A 725 7.41 -23.35 -7.30
C ILE A 725 7.33 -23.74 -8.78
N LEU A 726 7.70 -22.84 -9.69
CA LEU A 726 7.62 -23.08 -11.13
C LEU A 726 8.58 -24.17 -11.62
N SER A 727 9.75 -24.32 -10.98
CA SER A 727 10.71 -25.37 -11.33
C SER A 727 10.21 -26.75 -10.90
N LYS A 728 9.59 -26.86 -9.72
CA LYS A 728 8.98 -28.12 -9.25
C LYS A 728 7.90 -28.61 -10.19
N GLU A 729 7.04 -27.73 -10.70
CA GLU A 729 6.00 -28.10 -11.67
C GLU A 729 6.57 -28.84 -12.90
N ILE A 730 7.75 -28.44 -13.39
CA ILE A 730 8.40 -29.07 -14.55
C ILE A 730 8.95 -30.46 -14.20
N GLU A 731 9.39 -30.69 -12.97
CA GLU A 731 9.89 -32.01 -12.55
C GLU A 731 8.77 -33.05 -12.42
N PHE A 732 7.51 -32.62 -12.30
CA PHE A 732 6.33 -33.49 -12.22
C PHE A 732 5.64 -33.74 -13.57
N GLU A 733 5.88 -32.89 -14.59
CA GLU A 733 5.44 -33.07 -15.99
C GLU A 733 6.38 -34.00 -16.77
#